data_AF-A0A9D4PH07-F1
#
_entry.id   AF-A0A9D4PH07-F1
#
_cell.length_a   1.000
_cell.length_b   1.000
_cell.length_c   1.000
_cell.angle_alpha   90.00
_cell.angle_beta   90.00
_cell.angle_gamma   90.00
#
_symmetry.space_group_name_H-M   'P 1'
#
loop_
_entity.id
_entity.type
_entity.pdbx_description
1 polymer ?
#
loop_
_entity_poly.entity_id
_entity_poly.type
_entity_poly.pdbx_seq_one_letter_code
_entity_poly.pdbx_strand_id
1 'polypeptide(L)'
;MGTSCPTKNDLRSENLFSLWDERLSQALRRSGLGAPKTEQESWHVVTDNIHSFTAFLTSTPEHVIFIVSLVRSHESDSNKTKIQHPPLVCLTRTSSNETIQREARIREVWTWLNPDFVTALIVCPPPNDEIAADEDIKVAVAVAGSAEQSLRWLQLHRVPERAPEMCCAVCIRPIYGSSMSLWKVVEFIVHYKIMGATKFYFYDLSMSLDLKLLLAWLQHNGVDVTLVPFKLIADIPQVHAHGQIPGLYDCIFRSMSKTEYYIHVDVDELIIPRQYSSIPFMVEKVKRKRYSLGSLMIRARYYCAEYPLNMQYFDVNQLPLQTRLFTYHSMEFQNGGFSKYIARSRTVSVAGVHNVRVHHKGYSMVDAESSLVFMNHYRRCCKFPPDHAVVQLKLDLRNFSRVPDDYSFVELSARIENDGTLPVTIAIGERQMDDAVGFQVTVPVLLWYYRVPDLLRILYDMAGVRGAPKTEQESWHAVTNNIHAFTAFLTSKPKHAIYIVSLVRRNESSADETEIQRPPLVCLIRTSNGTIQRKARIREVWTWLNPDFKNALIVCPPPSKKGTAAEDMKVAAAVRGSAGDSVQWLQLHRVPVRADEKCCAVCVRPTYGSSVSLWKIVEFIIHYKLMGVTKFYFYDLDMPLDMKLLLAWLQYNGVEVTLVPFKLIADIPQVHAHGQMPGLYDCIFRSMAKTEYYIHVDVDELIIPRKHSTIGILVEKMERKRHGLGSVLIPARYFCVEYPLNMRYFDVDRLPLQTRLFTYHFEEMLGVGFSKYIARSRTVSEPGVHIIRIHRKGYRMEPAKSSLVFINHYRRCCEFPRGSAVLVNKLDLRNFVGVPHNYYFVEIAARIENDCDDKASITRITRN
;
A
#
# COMPACT_ATOMS: atom_id res chain seq x y z
N MET A 1 25.23 -9.79 -17.80
CA MET A 1 25.61 -8.36 -17.81
C MET A 1 24.44 -7.54 -17.28
N GLY A 2 24.68 -6.83 -16.18
CA GLY A 2 23.89 -5.74 -15.55
C GLY A 2 22.36 -5.72 -15.67
N THR A 3 21.65 -6.23 -14.64
CA THR A 3 20.26 -5.85 -14.34
C THR A 3 20.24 -4.82 -13.22
N SER A 4 20.44 -3.55 -13.57
CA SER A 4 20.25 -2.42 -12.65
C SER A 4 18.75 -2.19 -12.43
N CYS A 5 18.33 -2.16 -11.16
CA CYS A 5 17.06 -1.57 -10.77
C CYS A 5 17.21 -0.04 -10.79
N PRO A 6 16.31 0.72 -11.43
CA PRO A 6 16.42 2.18 -11.47
C PRO A 6 16.17 2.76 -10.07
N THR A 7 17.16 3.48 -9.54
CA THR A 7 17.06 4.28 -8.32
C THR A 7 16.86 5.75 -8.70
N LYS A 8 15.84 6.38 -8.11
CA LYS A 8 15.64 7.83 -8.17
C LYS A 8 16.32 8.44 -6.94
N ASN A 9 17.39 9.20 -7.14
CA ASN A 9 18.02 10.02 -6.11
C ASN A 9 17.85 11.51 -6.41
N ASP A 10 17.70 12.23 -5.30
CA ASP A 10 18.02 13.62 -5.00
C ASP A 10 17.35 14.77 -5.75
N LEU A 11 16.47 15.46 -5.02
CA LEU A 11 16.31 16.92 -5.09
C LEU A 11 16.25 17.48 -3.65
N ARG A 12 17.29 18.24 -3.27
CA ARG A 12 17.28 19.15 -2.12
C ARG A 12 16.53 20.41 -2.53
N SER A 13 15.42 20.76 -1.87
CA SER A 13 14.92 22.14 -1.88
C SER A 13 14.06 22.43 -0.65
N GLU A 14 14.33 23.57 -0.01
CA GLU A 14 13.61 24.07 1.16
C GLU A 14 12.16 24.38 0.78
N ASN A 15 11.23 23.73 1.49
CA ASN A 15 9.82 23.60 1.12
C ASN A 15 8.92 24.24 2.20
N LEU A 16 7.71 24.68 1.86
CA LEU A 16 6.70 25.19 2.81
C LEU A 16 6.30 24.16 3.90
N PHE A 17 6.54 22.87 3.60
CA PHE A 17 6.55 21.80 4.58
C PHE A 17 7.54 22.06 5.72
N SER A 18 8.72 22.65 5.50
CA SER A 18 9.68 22.96 6.57
C SER A 18 9.11 23.93 7.62
N LEU A 19 8.32 24.93 7.20
CA LEU A 19 7.66 25.91 8.09
C LEU A 19 6.45 25.31 8.84
N TRP A 20 5.69 24.43 8.19
CA TRP A 20 4.58 23.69 8.80
C TRP A 20 5.08 22.58 9.74
N ASP A 21 6.11 21.86 9.32
CA ASP A 21 6.84 20.87 10.09
C ASP A 21 7.56 21.56 11.26
N GLU A 22 8.10 22.78 11.10
CA GLU A 22 8.65 23.55 12.22
C GLU A 22 7.58 23.98 13.21
N ARG A 23 6.46 24.55 12.75
CA ARG A 23 5.38 25.05 13.64
C ARG A 23 4.61 23.92 14.30
N LEU A 24 4.35 22.82 13.59
CA LEU A 24 3.73 21.62 14.14
C LEU A 24 4.71 20.86 15.01
N SER A 25 6.00 20.76 14.65
CA SER A 25 7.04 20.26 15.55
C SER A 25 7.19 21.19 16.76
N GLN A 26 7.01 22.50 16.65
CA GLN A 26 6.97 23.42 17.80
C GLN A 26 5.72 23.20 18.65
N ALA A 27 4.57 22.87 18.06
CA ALA A 27 3.34 22.53 18.78
C ALA A 27 3.43 21.15 19.47
N LEU A 28 3.99 20.14 18.81
CA LEU A 28 4.36 18.83 19.37
C LEU A 28 5.40 19.00 20.50
N ARG A 29 6.33 19.95 20.33
CA ARG A 29 7.27 20.35 21.38
C ARG A 29 6.58 20.99 22.59
N ARG A 30 5.67 21.94 22.36
CA ARG A 30 4.91 22.62 23.43
C ARG A 30 3.90 21.71 24.15
N SER A 31 3.43 20.66 23.51
CA SER A 31 2.49 19.67 24.08
C SER A 31 3.16 18.55 24.88
N GLY A 32 4.49 18.49 24.92
CA GLY A 32 5.22 17.39 25.55
C GLY A 32 5.15 16.06 24.78
N LEU A 33 4.52 16.04 23.60
CA LEU A 33 4.37 14.88 22.71
C LEU A 33 5.43 14.87 21.59
N GLY A 34 6.62 15.39 21.89
CA GLY A 34 7.71 15.53 20.91
C GLY A 34 8.79 16.56 21.24
N ALA A 35 8.73 17.24 22.40
CA ALA A 35 9.90 17.92 22.97
C ALA A 35 10.56 17.01 24.00
N PRO A 36 11.87 16.79 23.90
CA PRO A 36 12.66 16.54 25.10
C PRO A 36 12.47 17.74 26.04
N LYS A 37 12.28 17.49 27.33
CA LYS A 37 12.18 18.54 28.36
C LYS A 37 13.49 19.34 28.56
N THR A 38 14.54 19.08 27.78
CA THR A 38 15.88 19.68 27.91
C THR A 38 16.54 19.81 26.53
N GLU A 39 17.56 20.66 26.41
CA GLU A 39 18.29 20.90 25.15
C GLU A 39 18.67 19.59 24.42
N GLN A 40 18.07 19.40 23.24
CA GLN A 40 18.52 18.65 22.06
C GLN A 40 19.27 17.32 22.27
N GLU A 41 18.55 16.20 22.43
CA GLU A 41 19.07 14.88 22.01
C GLU A 41 19.33 14.92 20.49
N SER A 42 20.59 15.14 20.11
CA SER A 42 21.04 15.26 18.72
C SER A 42 22.49 14.81 18.62
N TRP A 43 22.99 14.59 17.40
CA TRP A 43 24.40 14.27 17.23
C TRP A 43 25.27 15.50 17.50
N HIS A 44 26.20 15.38 18.43
CA HIS A 44 27.17 16.40 18.80
C HIS A 44 28.54 16.07 18.19
N VAL A 45 29.08 17.04 17.44
CA VAL A 45 30.44 16.96 16.90
C VAL A 45 31.42 17.16 18.05
N VAL A 46 32.22 16.13 18.35
CA VAL A 46 33.35 16.21 19.29
C VAL A 46 34.61 16.62 18.51
N THR A 47 34.82 15.96 17.36
CA THR A 47 35.79 16.32 16.32
C THR A 47 35.19 15.98 14.96
N ASP A 48 35.86 16.34 13.86
CA ASP A 48 35.43 15.90 12.51
C ASP A 48 35.36 14.37 12.36
N ASN A 49 36.05 13.64 13.23
CA ASN A 49 36.15 12.18 13.23
C ASN A 49 35.33 11.52 14.34
N ILE A 50 34.75 12.27 15.28
CA ILE A 50 34.06 11.72 16.45
C ILE A 50 32.77 12.51 16.68
N HIS A 51 31.65 11.78 16.65
CA HIS A 51 30.32 12.33 16.86
C HIS A 51 29.63 11.55 17.97
N SER A 52 29.11 12.22 18.99
CA SER A 52 28.46 11.58 20.13
C SER A 52 26.98 11.92 20.17
N PHE A 53 26.15 10.96 20.56
CA PHE A 53 24.69 11.09 20.51
C PHE A 53 24.07 11.16 21.90
N THR A 54 24.10 10.07 22.66
CA THR A 54 23.39 9.94 23.94
C THR A 54 24.27 9.26 24.98
N ALA A 55 24.06 9.64 26.25
CA ALA A 55 24.86 9.15 27.38
C ALA A 55 24.00 8.39 28.39
N PHE A 56 24.51 7.27 28.91
CA PHE A 56 23.81 6.37 29.83
C PHE A 56 24.68 6.01 31.02
N LEU A 57 24.25 6.35 32.24
CA LEU A 57 24.86 5.90 33.48
C LEU A 57 24.29 4.54 33.86
N THR A 58 25.16 3.52 33.89
CA THR A 58 24.80 2.15 34.29
C THR A 58 25.13 1.91 35.76
N SER A 59 24.31 1.14 36.48
CA SER A 59 24.59 0.73 37.86
C SER A 59 25.31 -0.62 37.95
N THR A 60 24.99 -1.56 37.04
CA THR A 60 25.62 -2.90 36.96
C THR A 60 25.57 -3.40 35.50
N PRO A 61 26.57 -4.17 35.01
CA PRO A 61 27.67 -4.79 35.75
C PRO A 61 28.99 -4.00 35.84
N GLU A 62 29.14 -2.86 35.14
CA GLU A 62 30.42 -2.14 35.05
C GLU A 62 30.45 -0.79 35.81
N HIS A 63 29.29 -0.28 36.25
CA HIS A 63 29.12 1.07 36.83
C HIS A 63 29.89 2.19 36.09
N VAL A 64 29.52 2.39 34.82
CA VAL A 64 30.16 3.38 33.93
C VAL A 64 29.12 4.20 33.18
N ILE A 65 29.56 5.33 32.64
CA ILE A 65 28.81 6.12 31.67
C ILE A 65 29.19 5.65 30.26
N PHE A 66 28.23 5.09 29.54
CA PHE A 66 28.36 4.78 28.12
C PHE A 66 27.83 5.92 27.28
N ILE A 67 28.63 6.38 26.33
CA ILE A 67 28.23 7.38 25.33
C ILE A 67 28.21 6.70 23.97
N VAL A 68 27.04 6.70 23.34
CA VAL A 68 26.85 6.15 21.99
C VAL A 68 27.44 7.13 20.99
N SER A 69 28.44 6.69 20.23
CA SER A 69 29.19 7.56 19.32
C SER A 69 29.43 6.91 17.96
N LEU A 70 29.68 7.75 16.96
CA LEU A 70 30.24 7.40 15.66
C LEU A 70 31.68 7.87 15.61
N VAL A 71 32.59 7.01 15.19
CA VAL A 71 34.01 7.31 15.07
C VAL A 71 34.51 6.92 13.69
N ARG A 72 35.34 7.77 13.09
CA ARG A 72 35.95 7.50 11.78
C ARG A 72 36.88 6.29 11.87
N SER A 73 36.73 5.33 10.97
CA SER A 73 37.66 4.20 10.83
C SER A 73 38.83 4.54 9.91
N HIS A 74 40.02 4.02 10.21
CA HIS A 74 41.18 4.01 9.28
C HIS A 74 41.43 2.58 8.76
N GLU A 75 42.02 2.45 7.56
CA GLU A 75 42.23 1.21 6.77
C GLU A 75 42.29 -0.11 7.56
N SER A 76 41.56 -1.12 7.08
CA SER A 76 41.49 -2.45 7.69
C SER A 76 42.57 -3.38 7.17
N ASP A 77 43.37 -3.95 8.07
CA ASP A 77 43.90 -5.30 7.84
C ASP A 77 42.76 -6.29 8.07
N SER A 78 42.73 -7.36 7.27
CA SER A 78 41.63 -8.32 7.01
C SER A 78 40.86 -8.94 8.20
N ASN A 79 41.08 -8.54 9.45
CA ASN A 79 40.30 -9.00 10.61
C ASN A 79 40.08 -7.96 11.75
N LYS A 80 40.54 -6.70 11.67
CA LYS A 80 40.29 -5.68 12.71
C LYS A 80 40.25 -4.26 12.14
N THR A 81 39.13 -3.56 12.34
CA THR A 81 39.04 -2.11 12.16
C THR A 81 39.86 -1.46 13.28
N LYS A 82 40.88 -0.65 12.96
CA LYS A 82 41.62 0.12 13.98
C LYS A 82 41.07 1.53 14.03
N ILE A 83 40.55 1.94 15.18
CA ILE A 83 40.15 3.33 15.42
C ILE A 83 41.39 4.11 15.90
N GLN A 84 41.84 5.08 15.10
CA GLN A 84 42.80 6.09 15.58
C GLN A 84 42.03 7.28 16.12
N HIS A 85 42.29 7.65 17.37
CA HIS A 85 41.66 8.80 18.00
C HIS A 85 42.69 9.56 18.86
N PRO A 86 42.55 10.89 19.00
CA PRO A 86 43.34 11.64 19.97
C PRO A 86 42.95 11.21 21.41
N PRO A 87 43.79 11.49 22.42
CA PRO A 87 43.42 11.25 23.82
C PRO A 87 42.10 11.97 24.15
N LEU A 88 41.12 11.20 24.63
CA LEU A 88 39.79 11.71 24.95
C LEU A 88 39.62 11.84 26.45
N VAL A 89 38.92 12.88 26.88
CA VAL A 89 38.52 13.11 28.26
C VAL A 89 37.01 13.27 28.34
N CYS A 90 36.43 12.75 29.42
CA CYS A 90 35.06 13.02 29.78
C CYS A 90 35.04 14.09 30.86
N LEU A 91 34.25 15.14 30.61
CA LEU A 91 33.96 16.16 31.59
C LEU A 91 32.56 15.88 32.13
N THR A 92 32.46 15.80 33.45
CA THR A 92 31.18 15.60 34.15
C THR A 92 30.91 16.83 34.99
N ARG A 93 29.70 17.40 34.84
CA ARG A 93 29.26 18.55 35.61
C ARG A 93 28.14 18.13 36.53
N THR A 94 28.36 18.32 37.83
CA THR A 94 27.40 18.00 38.90
C THR A 94 26.50 19.20 39.20
N SER A 95 25.52 19.02 40.09
CA SER A 95 24.62 20.10 40.52
C SER A 95 25.32 21.23 41.28
N SER A 96 26.51 20.99 41.84
CA SER A 96 27.38 22.02 42.45
C SER A 96 28.12 22.88 41.42
N ASN A 97 27.90 22.63 40.12
CA ASN A 97 28.59 23.26 38.99
C ASN A 97 30.10 22.99 38.96
N GLU A 98 30.55 21.96 39.67
CA GLU A 98 31.92 21.45 39.62
C GLU A 98 32.11 20.59 38.37
N THR A 99 33.17 20.84 37.61
CA THR A 99 33.53 20.05 36.42
C THR A 99 34.64 19.07 36.77
N ILE A 100 34.34 17.77 36.79
CA ILE A 100 35.32 16.70 37.00
C ILE A 100 35.74 16.14 35.65
N GLN A 101 37.04 16.15 35.37
CA GLN A 101 37.62 15.60 34.14
C GLN A 101 38.28 14.25 34.41
N ARG A 102 37.93 13.22 33.63
CA ARG A 102 38.59 11.90 33.67
C ARG A 102 38.90 11.38 32.28
N GLU A 103 39.85 10.45 32.18
CA GLU A 103 40.21 9.81 30.91
C GLU A 103 39.04 8.99 30.36
N ALA A 104 38.78 9.13 29.05
CA ALA A 104 37.77 8.38 28.34
C ALA A 104 38.40 7.20 27.60
N ARG A 105 37.71 6.06 27.55
CA ARG A 105 38.13 4.90 26.76
C ARG A 105 37.17 4.66 25.61
N ILE A 106 37.68 4.25 24.45
CA ILE A 106 36.82 3.81 23.34
C ILE A 106 36.68 2.29 23.39
N ARG A 107 35.43 1.82 23.43
CA ARG A 107 35.07 0.42 23.23
C ARG A 107 34.50 0.27 21.82
N GLU A 108 35.25 -0.41 20.97
CA GLU A 108 34.90 -0.58 19.56
C GLU A 108 33.68 -1.51 19.41
N VAL A 109 32.71 -1.10 18.58
CA VAL A 109 31.64 -1.97 18.12
C VAL A 109 32.00 -2.45 16.73
N TRP A 110 32.52 -3.67 16.65
CA TRP A 110 33.03 -4.22 15.40
C TRP A 110 31.95 -4.25 14.29
N THR A 111 32.32 -4.15 13.02
CA THR A 111 31.41 -4.32 11.88
C THR A 111 32.09 -5.11 10.77
N TRP A 112 31.35 -5.97 10.07
CA TRP A 112 31.86 -6.78 8.95
C TRP A 112 32.14 -5.95 7.70
N LEU A 113 31.45 -4.83 7.58
CA LEU A 113 31.66 -3.85 6.53
C LEU A 113 32.60 -2.79 7.13
N ASN A 114 33.47 -2.21 6.29
CA ASN A 114 34.38 -1.12 6.67
C ASN A 114 33.80 0.23 6.20
N PRO A 115 32.73 0.74 6.85
CA PRO A 115 32.25 2.08 6.57
C PRO A 115 33.25 3.11 7.08
N ASP A 116 33.31 4.30 6.47
CA ASP A 116 34.21 5.37 6.95
C ASP A 116 33.91 5.77 8.39
N PHE A 117 32.67 5.57 8.87
CA PHE A 117 32.28 5.75 10.27
C PHE A 117 31.70 4.46 10.85
N VAL A 118 32.27 4.02 11.97
CA VAL A 118 31.81 2.87 12.76
C VAL A 118 31.18 3.33 14.08
N THR A 119 30.33 2.49 14.66
CA THR A 119 29.81 2.74 16.01
C THR A 119 30.89 2.44 17.04
N ALA A 120 30.99 3.30 18.06
CA ALA A 120 31.82 3.03 19.22
C ALA A 120 31.07 3.48 20.48
N LEU A 121 31.42 2.86 21.60
CA LEU A 121 30.97 3.29 22.92
C LEU A 121 32.13 4.01 23.59
N ILE A 122 31.98 5.31 23.84
CA ILE A 122 32.93 6.04 24.68
C ILE A 122 32.54 5.76 26.13
N VAL A 123 33.46 5.16 26.88
CA VAL A 123 33.28 4.73 28.27
C VAL A 123 33.95 5.75 29.17
N CYS A 124 33.14 6.42 29.99
CA CYS A 124 33.60 7.36 30.99
C CYS A 124 33.40 6.78 32.40
N PRO A 125 34.37 6.96 33.31
CA PRO A 125 34.13 6.71 34.72
C PRO A 125 33.05 7.68 35.27
N PRO A 126 32.24 7.26 36.25
CA PRO A 126 31.35 8.16 36.95
C PRO A 126 32.15 9.24 37.73
N PRO A 127 31.55 10.41 38.01
CA PRO A 127 32.20 11.45 38.81
C PRO A 127 32.60 10.96 40.21
N ASN A 128 31.68 10.26 40.88
CA ASN A 128 31.79 9.70 42.23
C ASN A 128 31.28 8.24 42.26
N ASP A 129 31.72 7.46 43.26
CA ASP A 129 31.27 6.07 43.47
C ASP A 129 29.78 5.97 43.84
N GLU A 130 29.25 7.00 44.50
CA GLU A 130 27.84 7.13 44.82
C GLU A 130 27.31 8.44 44.23
N ILE A 131 26.32 8.32 43.35
CA ILE A 131 25.64 9.45 42.72
C ILE A 131 24.20 9.47 43.23
N ALA A 132 23.79 10.57 43.88
CA ALA A 132 22.42 10.71 44.39
C ALA A 132 21.39 10.57 43.25
N ALA A 133 20.23 9.99 43.54
CA ALA A 133 19.24 9.62 42.53
C ALA A 133 18.64 10.83 41.80
N ASP A 134 18.63 11.99 42.46
CA ASP A 134 18.07 13.27 42.05
C ASP A 134 19.10 14.27 41.52
N GLU A 135 20.40 13.94 41.55
CA GLU A 135 21.46 14.83 41.08
C GLU A 135 21.41 14.99 39.54
N ASP A 136 21.36 16.24 39.05
CA ASP A 136 21.46 16.51 37.61
C ASP A 136 22.92 16.48 37.19
N ILE A 137 23.29 15.48 36.38
CA ILE A 137 24.64 15.31 35.86
C ILE A 137 24.60 15.47 34.36
N LYS A 138 25.52 16.30 33.86
CA LYS A 138 25.79 16.44 32.44
C LYS A 138 27.16 15.86 32.12
N VAL A 139 27.30 15.23 30.97
CA VAL A 139 28.57 14.68 30.52
C VAL A 139 28.92 15.24 29.14
N ALA A 140 30.18 15.64 28.95
CA ALA A 140 30.73 16.04 27.66
C ALA A 140 31.95 15.20 27.35
N VAL A 141 32.20 14.96 26.06
CA VAL A 141 33.43 14.34 25.57
C VAL A 141 34.24 15.40 24.85
N ALA A 142 35.54 15.44 25.10
CA ALA A 142 36.46 16.35 24.43
C ALA A 142 37.82 15.71 24.17
N VAL A 143 38.60 16.33 23.28
CA VAL A 143 40.02 16.02 23.14
C VAL A 143 40.77 16.61 24.33
N ALA A 144 41.69 15.85 24.92
CA ALA A 144 42.50 16.30 26.04
C ALA A 144 43.20 17.64 25.71
N GLY A 145 43.06 18.63 26.60
CA GLY A 145 43.61 19.99 26.41
C GLY A 145 42.72 20.96 25.62
N SER A 146 41.51 20.56 25.22
CA SER A 146 40.52 21.46 24.60
C SER A 146 39.97 22.48 25.60
N ALA A 147 39.66 23.70 25.14
CA ALA A 147 39.04 24.74 25.97
C ALA A 147 37.58 24.38 26.36
N GLU A 148 37.18 24.63 27.61
CA GLU A 148 35.85 24.27 28.15
C GLU A 148 34.69 24.98 27.40
N GLN A 149 34.97 26.11 26.75
CA GLN A 149 33.98 26.92 26.03
C GLN A 149 33.46 26.29 24.73
N SER A 150 34.11 25.25 24.20
CA SER A 150 33.66 24.52 23.01
C SER A 150 32.84 23.26 23.32
N LEU A 151 32.60 22.96 24.60
CA LEU A 151 31.95 21.72 25.02
C LEU A 151 30.44 21.70 24.73
N ARG A 152 29.98 20.56 24.23
CA ARG A 152 28.56 20.23 24.12
C ARG A 152 28.22 19.18 25.18
N TRP A 153 27.35 19.56 26.10
CA TRP A 153 26.92 18.74 27.22
C TRP A 153 25.78 17.82 26.79
N LEU A 154 25.96 16.51 26.99
CA LEU A 154 24.96 15.48 26.76
C LEU A 154 24.08 15.30 28.01
N GLN A 155 22.79 15.05 27.78
CA GLN A 155 21.90 14.57 28.83
C GLN A 155 22.30 13.16 29.25
N LEU A 156 22.45 12.95 30.55
CA LEU A 156 22.72 11.63 31.11
C LEU A 156 21.40 10.90 31.44
N HIS A 157 21.20 9.74 30.83
CA HIS A 157 20.11 8.83 31.16
C HIS A 157 20.56 7.83 32.22
N ARG A 158 19.81 7.73 33.32
CA ARG A 158 20.11 6.78 34.39
C ARG A 158 19.46 5.43 34.11
N VAL A 159 20.25 4.37 34.16
CA VAL A 159 19.77 3.00 34.05
C VAL A 159 19.66 2.41 35.47
N PRO A 160 18.45 2.15 35.99
CA PRO A 160 18.25 1.54 37.31
C PRO A 160 18.91 0.16 37.41
N GLU A 161 19.03 -0.40 38.61
CA GLU A 161 19.59 -1.74 38.81
C GLU A 161 18.68 -2.85 38.27
N ARG A 162 17.35 -2.69 38.42
CA ARG A 162 16.34 -3.63 37.92
C ARG A 162 15.39 -2.94 36.96
N ALA A 163 14.99 -3.66 35.91
CA ALA A 163 13.94 -3.20 35.03
C ALA A 163 12.58 -3.33 35.74
N PRO A 164 11.69 -2.32 35.64
CA PRO A 164 10.37 -2.36 36.26
C PRO A 164 9.42 -3.36 35.58
N GLU A 165 9.59 -3.60 34.28
CA GLU A 165 8.73 -4.51 33.51
C GLU A 165 9.53 -5.70 32.98
N MET A 166 8.88 -6.87 32.94
CA MET A 166 9.53 -8.10 32.47
C MET A 166 9.73 -8.10 30.94
N CYS A 167 8.79 -7.63 30.13
CA CYS A 167 8.90 -7.70 28.68
C CYS A 167 7.97 -6.69 28.02
N CYS A 168 8.23 -6.23 26.80
CA CYS A 168 9.53 -6.14 26.13
C CYS A 168 9.57 -4.80 25.41
N ALA A 169 10.76 -4.23 25.28
CA ALA A 169 10.98 -3.11 24.38
C ALA A 169 11.22 -3.60 22.95
N VAL A 170 10.51 -3.03 21.98
CA VAL A 170 10.76 -3.23 20.56
C VAL A 170 11.62 -2.08 20.06
N CYS A 171 12.81 -2.42 19.60
CA CYS A 171 13.79 -1.53 18.98
C CYS A 171 13.64 -1.60 17.47
N ILE A 172 13.05 -0.56 16.87
CA ILE A 172 12.85 -0.48 15.43
C ILE A 172 14.07 0.23 14.82
N ARG A 173 14.59 -0.31 13.71
CA ARG A 173 15.68 0.36 12.98
C ARG A 173 15.31 1.81 12.59
N PRO A 174 16.30 2.71 12.41
CA PRO A 174 16.05 4.07 11.93
C PRO A 174 15.18 4.12 10.68
N ILE A 175 14.11 4.92 10.75
CA ILE A 175 13.10 5.05 9.70
C ILE A 175 13.48 6.22 8.79
N TYR A 176 13.60 5.92 7.50
CA TYR A 176 13.90 6.88 6.46
C TYR A 176 12.97 6.72 5.26
N GLY A 177 12.78 7.81 4.53
CA GLY A 177 11.98 7.87 3.32
C GLY A 177 10.49 8.16 3.57
N SER A 178 9.83 8.65 2.53
CA SER A 178 8.44 9.15 2.60
C SER A 178 7.36 8.11 2.27
N SER A 179 7.74 6.88 1.90
CA SER A 179 6.83 5.89 1.30
C SER A 179 6.41 4.74 2.24
N MET A 180 6.68 4.85 3.54
CA MET A 180 6.28 3.82 4.51
C MET A 180 4.74 3.78 4.63
N SER A 181 4.16 2.58 4.48
CA SER A 181 2.72 2.40 4.68
C SER A 181 2.37 2.52 6.16
N LEU A 182 1.51 3.48 6.50
CA LEU A 182 1.00 3.65 7.87
C LEU A 182 0.30 2.39 8.37
N TRP A 183 -0.45 1.70 7.50
CA TRP A 183 -1.13 0.46 7.84
C TRP A 183 -0.16 -0.65 8.24
N LYS A 184 1.01 -0.74 7.59
CA LYS A 184 2.05 -1.70 7.99
C LYS A 184 2.61 -1.40 9.38
N VAL A 185 2.79 -0.12 9.71
CA VAL A 185 3.27 0.27 11.05
C VAL A 185 2.21 -0.01 12.12
N VAL A 186 0.94 0.28 11.84
CA VAL A 186 -0.17 -0.04 12.74
C VAL A 186 -0.22 -1.55 12.99
N GLU A 187 -0.23 -2.34 11.92
CA GLU A 187 -0.24 -3.80 11.99
C GLU A 187 0.95 -4.35 12.80
N PHE A 188 2.15 -3.80 12.58
CA PHE A 188 3.35 -4.13 13.33
C PHE A 188 3.22 -3.83 14.83
N ILE A 189 2.78 -2.62 15.20
CA ILE A 189 2.60 -2.22 16.61
C ILE A 189 1.55 -3.09 17.29
N VAL A 190 0.42 -3.31 16.63
CA VAL A 190 -0.67 -4.17 17.12
C VAL A 190 -0.18 -5.60 17.32
N HIS A 191 0.55 -6.17 16.36
CA HIS A 191 1.13 -7.50 16.47
C HIS A 191 2.01 -7.64 17.72
N TYR A 192 3.01 -6.78 17.88
CA TYR A 192 3.92 -6.88 19.02
C TYR A 192 3.23 -6.58 20.36
N LYS A 193 2.25 -5.68 20.39
CA LYS A 193 1.43 -5.43 21.59
C LYS A 193 0.63 -6.68 21.99
N ILE A 194 0.00 -7.37 21.04
CA ILE A 194 -0.68 -8.66 21.28
C ILE A 194 0.32 -9.72 21.76
N MET A 195 1.53 -9.73 21.20
CA MET A 195 2.60 -10.64 21.62
C MET A 195 3.22 -10.28 22.98
N GLY A 196 2.75 -9.22 23.66
CA GLY A 196 3.15 -8.84 25.01
C GLY A 196 4.29 -7.83 25.10
N ALA A 197 4.63 -7.14 24.01
CA ALA A 197 5.52 -5.98 24.08
C ALA A 197 4.81 -4.78 24.70
N THR A 198 5.53 -4.02 25.52
CA THR A 198 4.98 -2.88 26.27
C THR A 198 5.53 -1.55 25.78
N LYS A 199 6.73 -1.54 25.20
CA LYS A 199 7.46 -0.33 24.81
C LYS A 199 7.94 -0.37 23.37
N PHE A 200 7.85 0.74 22.65
CA PHE A 200 8.34 0.87 21.27
C PHE A 200 9.29 2.05 21.13
N TYR A 201 10.45 1.85 20.49
CA TYR A 201 11.40 2.90 20.17
C TYR A 201 11.52 3.08 18.66
N PHE A 202 11.14 4.25 18.17
CA PHE A 202 11.27 4.66 16.77
C PHE A 202 12.35 5.74 16.65
N TYR A 203 13.18 5.64 15.62
CA TYR A 203 14.26 6.59 15.35
C TYR A 203 13.94 7.37 14.07
N ASP A 204 13.74 8.68 14.21
CA ASP A 204 13.42 9.59 13.10
C ASP A 204 14.70 10.03 12.38
N LEU A 205 15.07 9.31 11.32
CA LEU A 205 16.15 9.72 10.43
C LEU A 205 15.65 10.66 9.34
N SER A 206 14.57 10.26 8.67
CA SER A 206 13.83 11.09 7.70
C SER A 206 12.40 10.56 7.54
N MET A 207 11.73 10.36 8.68
CA MET A 207 10.38 9.82 8.74
C MET A 207 9.37 10.81 8.15
N SER A 208 8.33 10.30 7.47
CA SER A 208 7.25 11.14 6.96
C SER A 208 6.44 11.79 8.10
N LEU A 209 5.90 12.99 7.84
CA LEU A 209 5.05 13.70 8.80
C LEU A 209 3.82 12.87 9.23
N ASP A 210 3.19 12.17 8.28
CA ASP A 210 2.06 11.27 8.58
C ASP A 210 2.39 10.20 9.61
N LEU A 211 3.58 9.60 9.49
CA LEU A 211 4.01 8.57 10.41
C LEU A 211 4.33 9.18 11.79
N LYS A 212 4.96 10.36 11.85
CA LYS A 212 5.16 11.09 13.12
C LYS A 212 3.83 11.40 13.81
N LEU A 213 2.82 11.84 13.06
CA LEU A 213 1.48 12.11 13.57
C LEU A 213 0.76 10.85 14.05
N LEU A 214 0.91 9.73 13.33
CA LEU A 214 0.40 8.43 13.77
C LEU A 214 1.03 8.01 15.11
N LEU A 215 2.35 8.09 15.23
CA LEU A 215 3.05 7.71 16.46
C LEU A 215 2.67 8.61 17.65
N ALA A 216 2.56 9.92 17.43
CA ALA A 216 2.10 10.87 18.46
C ALA A 216 0.66 10.60 18.90
N TRP A 217 -0.22 10.27 17.94
CA TRP A 217 -1.60 9.90 18.23
C TRP A 217 -1.68 8.58 19.02
N LEU A 218 -0.89 7.56 18.66
CA LEU A 218 -0.80 6.30 19.40
C LEU A 218 -0.30 6.53 20.84
N GLN A 219 0.70 7.39 21.00
CA GLN A 219 1.22 7.78 22.31
C GLN A 219 0.16 8.45 23.18
N HIS A 220 -0.60 9.39 22.60
CA HIS A 220 -1.71 10.05 23.31
C HIS A 220 -2.81 9.06 23.73
N ASN A 221 -3.04 8.00 22.95
CA ASN A 221 -4.03 6.96 23.23
C ASN A 221 -3.46 5.78 24.04
N GLY A 222 -2.34 5.97 24.75
CA GLY A 222 -1.83 5.01 25.74
C GLY A 222 -0.98 3.87 25.17
N VAL A 223 -0.47 3.98 23.95
CA VAL A 223 0.61 3.10 23.46
C VAL A 223 1.95 3.71 23.87
N ASP A 224 2.79 2.97 24.60
CA ASP A 224 4.08 3.52 25.06
C ASP A 224 5.12 3.53 23.92
N VAL A 225 5.08 4.60 23.13
CA VAL A 225 5.99 4.88 22.02
C VAL A 225 6.96 6.00 22.42
N THR A 226 8.24 5.83 22.07
CA THR A 226 9.24 6.89 22.14
C THR A 226 9.80 7.14 20.75
N LEU A 227 9.61 8.37 20.25
CA LEU A 227 10.20 8.85 19.02
C LEU A 227 11.51 9.58 19.35
N VAL A 228 12.63 9.04 18.91
CA VAL A 228 13.98 9.60 19.10
C VAL A 228 14.38 10.39 17.87
N PRO A 229 14.69 11.70 17.98
CA PRO A 229 15.28 12.46 16.88
C PRO A 229 16.64 11.86 16.49
N PHE A 230 16.76 11.35 15.26
CA PHE A 230 17.93 10.58 14.82
C PHE A 230 18.49 11.07 13.50
N LYS A 231 18.43 12.38 13.27
CA LYS A 231 18.99 13.02 12.08
C LYS A 231 20.52 12.92 12.12
N LEU A 232 21.09 12.06 11.28
CA LEU A 232 22.53 11.97 11.10
C LEU A 232 23.07 13.32 10.59
N ILE A 233 24.29 13.67 11.01
CA ILE A 233 24.97 14.90 10.58
C ILE A 233 25.13 14.84 9.05
N ALA A 234 24.82 15.96 8.38
CA ALA A 234 24.75 16.05 6.92
C ALA A 234 26.12 15.72 6.28
N ASP A 235 26.10 15.03 5.13
CA ASP A 235 27.24 14.51 4.35
C ASP A 235 27.87 13.17 4.79
N ILE A 236 27.13 12.28 5.46
CA ILE A 236 27.59 10.90 5.66
C ILE A 236 26.82 9.87 4.79
N PRO A 237 27.08 9.79 3.46
CA PRO A 237 26.83 8.58 2.65
C PRO A 237 27.53 7.31 3.18
N GLN A 238 28.27 7.42 4.29
CA GLN A 238 29.31 6.51 4.72
C GLN A 238 29.00 5.80 6.06
N VAL A 239 27.86 6.07 6.74
CA VAL A 239 27.42 5.29 7.91
C VAL A 239 26.65 4.07 7.41
N HIS A 240 27.18 2.87 7.69
CA HIS A 240 26.55 1.63 7.28
C HIS A 240 25.07 1.55 7.74
N ALA A 241 24.19 1.15 6.81
CA ALA A 241 22.77 0.88 7.04
C ALA A 241 22.04 2.02 7.79
N HIS A 242 22.30 3.28 7.42
CA HIS A 242 21.56 4.43 7.93
C HIS A 242 21.61 4.57 9.47
N GLY A 243 22.72 4.19 10.10
CA GLY A 243 22.88 4.30 11.55
C GLY A 243 22.09 3.26 12.35
N GLN A 244 21.83 2.07 11.78
CA GLN A 244 21.11 0.99 12.47
C GLN A 244 21.81 0.52 13.76
N ILE A 245 23.13 0.36 13.76
CA ILE A 245 23.90 -0.06 14.94
C ILE A 245 23.85 0.99 16.08
N PRO A 246 24.15 2.29 15.87
CA PRO A 246 24.08 3.25 16.96
C PRO A 246 22.65 3.41 17.50
N GLY A 247 21.62 3.36 16.64
CA GLY A 247 20.22 3.34 17.08
C GLY A 247 19.87 2.10 17.92
N LEU A 248 20.41 0.92 17.56
CA LEU A 248 20.28 -0.29 18.37
C LEU A 248 20.91 -0.13 19.76
N TYR A 249 22.12 0.41 19.88
CA TYR A 249 22.75 0.60 21.20
C TYR A 249 22.01 1.62 22.06
N ASP A 250 21.59 2.76 21.50
CA ASP A 250 20.72 3.71 22.19
C ASP A 250 19.45 3.02 22.70
N CYS A 251 18.79 2.22 21.86
CA CYS A 251 17.58 1.50 22.25
C CYS A 251 17.85 0.48 23.35
N ILE A 252 18.94 -0.29 23.27
CA ILE A 252 19.33 -1.25 24.29
C ILE A 252 19.46 -0.55 25.63
N PHE A 253 20.23 0.53 25.71
CA PHE A 253 20.41 1.25 26.98
C PHE A 253 19.12 1.90 27.49
N ARG A 254 18.30 2.50 26.61
CA ARG A 254 16.97 3.01 27.00
C ARG A 254 16.07 1.90 27.53
N SER A 255 16.06 0.75 26.86
CA SER A 255 15.25 -0.41 27.25
C SER A 255 15.65 -0.96 28.61
N MET A 256 16.94 -0.93 28.97
CA MET A 256 17.41 -1.41 30.29
C MET A 256 16.71 -0.69 31.45
N SER A 257 16.25 0.55 31.25
CA SER A 257 15.54 1.32 32.27
C SER A 257 14.06 0.96 32.42
N LYS A 258 13.49 0.21 31.47
CA LYS A 258 12.05 -0.08 31.41
C LYS A 258 11.75 -1.57 31.39
N THR A 259 12.45 -2.36 30.58
CA THR A 259 12.11 -3.75 30.29
C THR A 259 13.31 -4.68 30.48
N GLU A 260 13.10 -5.90 30.98
CA GLU A 260 14.16 -6.90 31.13
C GLU A 260 14.67 -7.42 29.76
N TYR A 261 13.79 -7.49 28.76
CA TYR A 261 14.09 -7.96 27.41
C TYR A 261 13.84 -6.89 26.35
N TYR A 262 14.65 -6.91 25.30
CA TYR A 262 14.45 -6.13 24.08
C TYR A 262 14.40 -7.02 22.83
N ILE A 263 13.75 -6.51 21.79
CA ILE A 263 13.56 -7.15 20.49
C ILE A 263 14.04 -6.17 19.43
N HIS A 264 15.03 -6.53 18.61
CA HIS A 264 15.48 -5.70 17.50
C HIS A 264 14.96 -6.23 16.17
N VAL A 265 14.05 -5.50 15.54
CA VAL A 265 13.33 -5.91 14.34
C VAL A 265 13.04 -4.73 13.42
N ASP A 266 12.80 -5.04 12.15
CA ASP A 266 12.31 -4.09 11.16
C ASP A 266 10.76 -4.12 11.10
N VAL A 267 10.12 -3.11 10.52
CA VAL A 267 8.64 -3.03 10.44
C VAL A 267 8.03 -4.19 9.63
N ASP A 268 8.81 -4.80 8.73
CA ASP A 268 8.45 -5.97 7.93
C ASP A 268 8.83 -7.31 8.60
N GLU A 269 9.23 -7.32 9.86
CA GLU A 269 9.66 -8.52 10.60
C GLU A 269 8.75 -8.80 11.81
N LEU A 270 7.94 -9.86 11.71
CA LEU A 270 6.99 -10.26 12.75
C LEU A 270 7.41 -11.58 13.41
N ILE A 271 7.76 -11.53 14.70
CA ILE A 271 8.07 -12.72 15.50
C ILE A 271 6.77 -13.35 16.01
N ILE A 272 6.60 -14.65 15.78
CA ILE A 272 5.40 -15.42 16.09
C ILE A 272 5.76 -16.61 16.98
N PRO A 273 5.42 -16.59 18.28
CA PRO A 273 5.44 -17.77 19.13
C PRO A 273 4.42 -18.81 18.61
N ARG A 274 4.81 -20.09 18.57
CA ARG A 274 3.97 -21.17 18.04
C ARG A 274 3.35 -22.06 19.12
N GLN A 275 4.04 -22.22 20.25
CA GLN A 275 3.59 -23.06 21.37
C GLN A 275 2.98 -22.26 22.51
N TYR A 276 3.13 -20.94 22.49
CA TYR A 276 2.80 -20.05 23.59
C TYR A 276 2.01 -18.86 23.08
N SER A 277 1.17 -18.29 23.93
CA SER A 277 0.30 -17.17 23.57
C SER A 277 1.02 -15.82 23.46
N SER A 278 2.23 -15.70 24.03
CA SER A 278 2.98 -14.44 24.03
C SER A 278 4.50 -14.66 24.13
N ILE A 279 5.27 -13.66 23.72
CA ILE A 279 6.73 -13.64 23.82
C ILE A 279 7.20 -13.70 25.29
N PRO A 280 6.69 -12.89 26.24
CA PRO A 280 7.11 -12.96 27.63
C PRO A 280 6.95 -14.37 28.22
N PHE A 281 5.79 -15.00 27.97
CA PHE A 281 5.50 -16.33 28.51
C PHE A 281 6.45 -17.39 27.94
N MET A 282 6.73 -17.31 26.64
CA MET A 282 7.69 -18.18 25.98
C MET A 282 9.10 -18.03 26.55
N VAL A 283 9.63 -16.81 26.60
CA VAL A 283 11.01 -16.54 27.03
C VAL A 283 11.21 -16.99 28.48
N GLU A 284 10.22 -16.77 29.34
CA GLU A 284 10.25 -17.20 30.73
C GLU A 284 10.26 -18.73 30.88
N LYS A 285 9.54 -19.46 30.01
CA LYS A 285 9.60 -20.94 29.98
C LYS A 285 10.95 -21.46 29.49
N VAL A 286 11.57 -20.79 28.52
CA VAL A 286 12.91 -21.14 28.04
C VAL A 286 13.97 -20.86 29.12
N LYS A 287 13.89 -19.70 29.77
CA LYS A 287 14.80 -19.28 30.86
C LYS A 287 14.82 -20.30 32.01
N ARG A 288 13.65 -20.81 32.42
CA ARG A 288 13.55 -21.86 33.46
C ARG A 288 14.27 -23.16 33.10
N LYS A 289 14.40 -23.49 31.80
CA LYS A 289 15.13 -24.67 31.32
C LYS A 289 16.61 -24.38 31.08
N ARG A 290 16.98 -23.12 30.85
CA ARG A 290 18.32 -22.67 30.47
C ARG A 290 18.68 -21.41 31.26
N TYR A 291 19.18 -21.57 32.49
CA TYR A 291 19.50 -20.42 33.37
C TYR A 291 20.55 -19.46 32.80
N SER A 292 21.42 -19.93 31.89
CA SER A 292 22.41 -19.11 31.18
C SER A 292 21.83 -18.30 30.00
N LEU A 293 20.51 -18.26 29.81
CA LEU A 293 19.88 -17.56 28.69
C LEU A 293 20.15 -16.06 28.75
N GLY A 294 21.03 -15.58 27.86
CA GLY A 294 21.25 -14.15 27.60
C GLY A 294 20.44 -13.64 26.41
N SER A 295 20.32 -14.43 25.36
CA SER A 295 19.47 -14.11 24.20
C SER A 295 18.94 -15.35 23.49
N LEU A 296 17.74 -15.25 22.94
CA LEU A 296 17.10 -16.25 22.11
C LEU A 296 17.20 -15.83 20.65
N MET A 297 17.94 -16.58 19.83
CA MET A 297 18.06 -16.35 18.39
C MET A 297 16.88 -17.01 17.67
N ILE A 298 16.31 -16.30 16.70
CA ILE A 298 15.06 -16.65 16.02
C ILE A 298 15.34 -16.75 14.53
N ARG A 299 14.99 -17.92 13.98
CA ARG A 299 15.07 -18.21 12.55
C ARG A 299 14.02 -17.41 11.78
N ALA A 300 14.36 -17.10 10.53
CA ALA A 300 13.56 -16.28 9.65
C ALA A 300 13.12 -17.04 8.41
N ARG A 301 11.93 -16.69 7.91
CA ARG A 301 11.30 -17.18 6.69
C ARG A 301 10.79 -15.95 5.99
N TYR A 302 11.15 -15.85 4.72
CA TYR A 302 10.82 -14.69 3.93
C TYR A 302 9.51 -14.93 3.23
N TYR A 303 8.55 -14.05 3.49
CA TYR A 303 7.28 -14.01 2.78
C TYR A 303 7.44 -13.06 1.60
N CYS A 304 7.29 -13.63 0.42
CA CYS A 304 7.66 -13.02 -0.83
C CYS A 304 6.58 -12.03 -1.29
N ALA A 305 6.88 -10.75 -1.14
CA ALA A 305 5.93 -9.66 -1.40
C ALA A 305 5.61 -9.45 -2.90
N GLU A 306 6.36 -10.09 -3.80
CA GLU A 306 6.13 -10.07 -5.25
C GLU A 306 5.14 -11.13 -5.75
N TYR A 307 4.83 -12.14 -4.93
CA TYR A 307 3.89 -13.19 -5.33
C TYR A 307 2.46 -12.86 -4.90
N PRO A 308 1.46 -13.46 -5.57
CA PRO A 308 0.07 -13.13 -5.30
C PRO A 308 -0.39 -13.41 -3.89
N LEU A 309 -1.28 -12.57 -3.40
CA LEU A 309 -1.95 -12.77 -2.12
C LEU A 309 -2.89 -13.99 -2.18
N ASN A 310 -2.90 -14.78 -1.13
CA ASN A 310 -3.86 -15.86 -0.97
C ASN A 310 -5.19 -15.30 -0.43
N MET A 311 -6.10 -15.06 -1.37
CA MET A 311 -7.43 -14.52 -1.10
C MET A 311 -8.31 -15.46 -0.27
N GLN A 312 -7.95 -16.73 -0.08
CA GLN A 312 -8.70 -17.64 0.81
C GLN A 312 -8.73 -17.16 2.26
N TYR A 313 -7.66 -16.52 2.72
CA TYR A 313 -7.56 -15.96 4.07
C TYR A 313 -8.16 -14.57 4.19
N PHE A 314 -8.72 -14.07 3.10
CA PHE A 314 -9.45 -12.82 3.09
C PHE A 314 -10.89 -13.07 3.57
N ASP A 315 -11.36 -12.27 4.53
CA ASP A 315 -12.75 -12.30 4.99
C ASP A 315 -13.43 -10.99 4.57
N VAL A 316 -14.57 -11.08 3.90
CA VAL A 316 -15.35 -9.88 3.51
C VAL A 316 -15.90 -9.13 4.73
N ASN A 317 -16.13 -9.85 5.84
CA ASN A 317 -16.74 -9.32 7.05
C ASN A 317 -15.71 -8.85 8.07
N GLN A 318 -14.45 -9.25 7.92
CA GLN A 318 -13.35 -8.89 8.81
C GLN A 318 -12.14 -8.51 7.98
N LEU A 319 -11.63 -7.28 8.13
CA LEU A 319 -10.40 -6.84 7.47
C LEU A 319 -9.21 -7.65 8.04
N PRO A 320 -8.64 -8.62 7.31
CA PRO A 320 -7.53 -9.40 7.85
C PRO A 320 -6.26 -8.55 7.92
N LEU A 321 -5.37 -8.90 8.86
CA LEU A 321 -3.98 -8.43 8.86
C LEU A 321 -3.36 -8.72 7.48
N GLN A 322 -2.80 -7.71 6.81
CA GLN A 322 -2.31 -7.86 5.44
C GLN A 322 -1.24 -8.96 5.35
N THR A 323 -0.44 -9.09 6.40
CA THR A 323 0.61 -10.11 6.54
C THR A 323 0.11 -11.55 6.50
N ARG A 324 -1.17 -11.80 6.84
CA ARG A 324 -1.79 -13.15 6.76
C ARG A 324 -2.09 -13.59 5.33
N LEU A 325 -2.19 -12.64 4.40
CA LEU A 325 -2.51 -12.94 3.00
C LEU A 325 -1.28 -13.41 2.21
N PHE A 326 -0.07 -13.17 2.71
CA PHE A 326 1.14 -13.73 2.11
C PHE A 326 1.30 -15.17 2.54
N THR A 327 1.26 -16.10 1.60
CA THR A 327 1.49 -17.53 1.85
C THR A 327 2.72 -18.06 1.14
N TYR A 328 3.18 -17.35 0.11
CA TYR A 328 4.41 -17.69 -0.60
C TYR A 328 5.60 -17.30 0.25
N HIS A 329 6.42 -18.29 0.58
CA HIS A 329 7.54 -18.07 1.46
C HIS A 329 8.74 -18.95 1.14
N SER A 330 9.94 -18.49 1.50
CA SER A 330 11.19 -19.23 1.39
C SER A 330 11.23 -20.50 2.26
N MET A 331 12.27 -21.32 2.10
CA MET A 331 12.68 -22.26 3.15
C MET A 331 13.10 -21.49 4.42
N GLU A 332 13.14 -22.20 5.54
CA GLU A 332 13.71 -21.66 6.76
C GLU A 332 15.20 -21.44 6.58
N PHE A 333 15.66 -20.21 6.81
CA PHE A 333 17.09 -19.94 6.78
C PHE A 333 17.73 -20.46 8.06
N GLN A 334 18.88 -21.11 7.90
CA GLN A 334 19.73 -21.43 9.05
C GLN A 334 20.19 -20.16 9.76
N ASN A 335 20.50 -20.28 11.05
CA ASN A 335 20.91 -19.15 11.86
C ASN A 335 22.16 -18.45 11.34
N GLY A 336 22.20 -17.12 11.47
CA GLY A 336 23.32 -16.31 10.97
C GLY A 336 22.87 -14.94 10.46
N GLY A 337 23.27 -14.58 9.24
CA GLY A 337 23.04 -13.25 8.65
C GLY A 337 21.58 -12.87 8.37
N PHE A 338 20.63 -13.78 8.61
CA PHE A 338 19.20 -13.58 8.33
C PHE A 338 18.30 -13.74 9.57
N SER A 339 18.87 -14.08 10.73
CA SER A 339 18.12 -14.21 11.98
C SER A 339 17.89 -12.86 12.65
N LYS A 340 16.95 -12.83 13.60
CA LYS A 340 16.84 -11.79 14.63
C LYS A 340 16.79 -12.45 16.01
N TYR A 341 16.69 -11.68 17.07
CA TYR A 341 16.78 -12.22 18.42
C TYR A 341 15.95 -11.43 19.43
N ILE A 342 15.58 -12.10 20.51
CA ILE A 342 15.09 -11.50 21.75
C ILE A 342 16.23 -11.59 22.75
N ALA A 343 16.67 -10.47 23.33
CA ALA A 343 17.80 -10.47 24.25
C ALA A 343 17.46 -9.83 25.59
N ARG A 344 18.05 -10.37 26.65
CA ARG A 344 17.99 -9.77 27.98
C ARG A 344 18.98 -8.62 28.02
N SER A 345 18.48 -7.39 28.09
CA SER A 345 19.27 -6.18 27.80
C SER A 345 20.59 -6.13 28.58
N ARG A 346 20.57 -6.51 29.86
CA ARG A 346 21.73 -6.46 30.80
C ARG A 346 22.75 -7.58 30.64
N THR A 347 22.48 -8.56 29.79
CA THR A 347 23.41 -9.68 29.54
C THR A 347 24.23 -9.45 28.27
N VAL A 348 23.88 -8.43 27.49
CA VAL A 348 24.49 -8.12 26.21
C VAL A 348 25.67 -7.18 26.42
N SER A 349 26.85 -7.61 25.98
CA SER A 349 28.08 -6.82 26.03
C SER A 349 28.42 -6.21 24.68
N VAL A 350 28.22 -6.98 23.59
CA VAL A 350 28.31 -6.49 22.20
C VAL A 350 27.12 -7.02 21.41
N ALA A 351 26.24 -6.11 20.99
CA ALA A 351 25.10 -6.40 20.13
C ALA A 351 25.46 -6.27 18.64
N GLY A 352 24.84 -7.11 17.81
CA GLY A 352 24.79 -6.97 16.36
C GLY A 352 23.35 -6.89 15.85
N VAL A 353 23.16 -6.65 14.55
CA VAL A 353 21.81 -6.56 13.93
C VAL A 353 21.06 -7.89 13.98
N HIS A 354 21.75 -8.99 13.67
CA HIS A 354 21.16 -10.33 13.49
C HIS A 354 21.40 -11.28 14.65
N ASN A 355 22.35 -10.95 15.54
CA ASN A 355 22.73 -11.75 16.70
C ASN A 355 23.36 -10.87 17.78
N VAL A 356 23.31 -11.33 19.04
CA VAL A 356 24.21 -10.85 20.09
C VAL A 356 25.57 -11.52 19.91
N ARG A 357 26.64 -10.73 19.81
CA ARG A 357 27.98 -11.24 19.52
C ARG A 357 28.74 -11.64 20.77
N VAL A 358 28.59 -10.85 21.84
CA VAL A 358 29.26 -11.09 23.12
C VAL A 358 28.28 -10.86 24.24
N HIS A 359 28.15 -11.84 25.12
CA HIS A 359 27.43 -11.74 26.38
C HIS A 359 28.40 -11.53 27.55
N HIS A 360 27.90 -10.98 28.66
CA HIS A 360 28.64 -11.00 29.91
C HIS A 360 28.81 -12.45 30.43
N LYS A 361 29.84 -12.68 31.25
CA LYS A 361 30.20 -14.00 31.78
C LYS A 361 28.98 -14.68 32.43
N GLY A 362 28.78 -15.96 32.10
CA GLY A 362 27.67 -16.77 32.61
C GLY A 362 26.39 -16.75 31.77
N TYR A 363 26.36 -15.92 30.72
CA TYR A 363 25.25 -15.86 29.77
C TYR A 363 25.69 -16.29 28.37
N SER A 364 24.74 -16.86 27.63
CA SER A 364 24.96 -17.33 26.27
C SER A 364 23.73 -17.11 25.40
N MET A 365 23.94 -17.15 24.09
CA MET A 365 22.87 -17.29 23.13
C MET A 365 22.28 -18.70 23.16
N VAL A 366 20.98 -18.82 22.99
CA VAL A 366 20.27 -20.08 22.73
C VAL A 366 19.58 -19.95 21.38
N ASP A 367 19.75 -20.94 20.53
CA ASP A 367 19.03 -21.07 19.27
C ASP A 367 17.60 -21.57 19.53
N ALA A 368 16.60 -20.87 19.00
CA ALA A 368 15.21 -21.29 19.11
C ALA A 368 14.86 -22.33 18.04
N GLU A 369 14.18 -23.39 18.46
CA GLU A 369 13.55 -24.32 17.51
C GLU A 369 12.42 -23.64 16.75
N SER A 370 12.28 -23.90 15.45
CA SER A 370 11.19 -23.37 14.61
C SER A 370 9.79 -23.83 15.07
N SER A 371 9.72 -24.90 15.87
CA SER A 371 8.50 -25.38 16.51
C SER A 371 8.06 -24.48 17.66
N LEU A 372 8.98 -23.76 18.29
CA LEU A 372 8.79 -22.89 19.45
C LEU A 372 8.40 -21.48 19.02
N VAL A 373 9.20 -20.88 18.15
CA VAL A 373 9.04 -19.51 17.67
C VAL A 373 9.73 -19.33 16.34
N PHE A 374 9.18 -18.42 15.54
CA PHE A 374 9.69 -18.16 14.21
C PHE A 374 9.42 -16.71 13.80
N MET A 375 10.27 -16.14 12.93
CA MET A 375 10.08 -14.78 12.42
C MET A 375 9.67 -14.76 10.94
N ASN A 376 8.55 -14.12 10.65
CA ASN A 376 8.11 -13.86 9.28
C ASN A 376 8.70 -12.52 8.80
N HIS A 377 9.48 -12.54 7.72
CA HIS A 377 10.07 -11.35 7.12
C HIS A 377 9.39 -11.07 5.76
N TYR A 378 8.63 -9.99 5.65
CA TYR A 378 7.80 -9.68 4.48
C TYR A 378 8.54 -8.78 3.46
N ARG A 379 9.16 -9.38 2.45
CA ARG A 379 9.99 -8.64 1.48
C ARG A 379 10.04 -9.31 0.11
N ARG A 380 10.56 -8.60 -0.90
CA ARG A 380 10.82 -9.21 -2.21
C ARG A 380 11.88 -10.30 -2.10
N CYS A 381 11.54 -11.52 -2.52
CA CYS A 381 12.42 -12.69 -2.55
C CYS A 381 13.44 -12.68 -3.69
N CYS A 382 13.27 -11.84 -4.72
CA CYS A 382 14.23 -11.69 -5.83
C CYS A 382 15.62 -11.16 -5.45
N LYS A 383 15.88 -10.88 -4.15
CA LYS A 383 17.19 -10.45 -3.63
C LYS A 383 18.03 -11.59 -3.03
N PHE A 384 17.50 -12.82 -2.98
CA PHE A 384 18.21 -13.96 -2.39
C PHE A 384 18.95 -14.79 -3.45
N PRO A 385 20.05 -15.47 -3.08
CA PRO A 385 20.70 -16.45 -3.95
C PRO A 385 19.67 -17.53 -4.40
N PRO A 386 19.75 -18.02 -5.65
CA PRO A 386 18.83 -19.02 -6.21
C PRO A 386 18.59 -20.21 -5.28
N ASP A 387 19.64 -20.73 -4.64
CA ASP A 387 19.64 -21.97 -3.85
C ASP A 387 18.75 -21.99 -2.59
N HIS A 388 18.21 -20.85 -2.17
CA HIS A 388 17.41 -20.73 -0.94
C HIS A 388 15.95 -20.33 -1.17
N ALA A 389 15.57 -20.03 -2.41
CA ALA A 389 14.19 -19.76 -2.77
C ALA A 389 13.46 -21.07 -3.02
N VAL A 390 12.76 -21.54 -2.00
CA VAL A 390 11.69 -22.51 -2.19
C VAL A 390 10.38 -21.78 -2.10
N VAL A 391 9.49 -22.05 -3.03
CA VAL A 391 8.15 -21.48 -3.06
C VAL A 391 7.20 -22.60 -2.68
N GLN A 392 6.68 -22.54 -1.46
CA GLN A 392 5.59 -23.41 -1.01
C GLN A 392 4.27 -22.64 -1.04
N LEU A 393 3.27 -23.20 -1.72
CA LEU A 393 1.89 -22.77 -1.70
C LEU A 393 1.03 -23.93 -1.23
N LYS A 394 0.38 -23.78 -0.08
CA LYS A 394 -0.61 -24.73 0.43
C LYS A 394 -2.00 -24.12 0.32
N LEU A 395 -2.84 -24.73 -0.51
CA LEU A 395 -4.25 -24.37 -0.71
C LEU A 395 -5.11 -25.36 0.05
N ASP A 396 -5.96 -24.86 0.94
CA ASP A 396 -6.92 -25.69 1.67
C ASP A 396 -8.17 -25.87 0.79
N LEU A 397 -8.46 -27.10 0.41
CA LEU A 397 -9.52 -27.39 -0.55
C LEU A 397 -10.91 -27.51 0.10
N ARG A 398 -10.99 -27.51 1.44
CA ARG A 398 -12.24 -27.75 2.19
C ARG A 398 -13.30 -26.66 1.97
N ASN A 399 -12.90 -25.47 1.54
CA ASN A 399 -13.82 -24.35 1.29
C ASN A 399 -14.37 -24.33 -0.15
N PHE A 400 -13.95 -25.26 -1.00
CA PHE A 400 -14.38 -25.33 -2.39
C PHE A 400 -15.50 -26.37 -2.55
N SER A 401 -16.69 -25.87 -2.88
CA SER A 401 -17.93 -26.65 -2.97
C SER A 401 -17.97 -27.72 -4.08
N ARG A 402 -16.90 -27.88 -4.87
CA ARG A 402 -16.78 -28.84 -5.98
C ARG A 402 -15.60 -29.81 -5.85
N VAL A 403 -14.80 -29.69 -4.79
CA VAL A 403 -13.73 -30.66 -4.53
C VAL A 403 -14.38 -31.87 -3.82
N PRO A 404 -14.13 -33.11 -4.27
CA PRO A 404 -14.56 -34.30 -3.54
C PRO A 404 -14.08 -34.23 -2.09
N ASP A 405 -14.94 -34.63 -1.16
CA ASP A 405 -14.70 -34.59 0.29
C ASP A 405 -13.40 -35.29 0.73
N ASP A 406 -12.89 -36.19 -0.10
CA ASP A 406 -11.71 -37.01 0.12
C ASP A 406 -10.41 -36.20 0.08
N TYR A 407 -10.38 -35.05 -0.60
CA TYR A 407 -9.19 -34.20 -0.74
C TYR A 407 -9.25 -32.99 0.19
N SER A 408 -8.20 -32.81 0.98
CA SER A 408 -8.15 -31.76 2.01
C SER A 408 -7.25 -30.58 1.64
N PHE A 409 -6.18 -30.80 0.86
CA PHE A 409 -5.28 -29.73 0.42
C PHE A 409 -4.55 -30.06 -0.88
N VAL A 410 -4.08 -29.01 -1.55
CA VAL A 410 -3.05 -29.06 -2.60
C VAL A 410 -1.84 -28.27 -2.11
N GLU A 411 -0.67 -28.90 -2.13
CA GLU A 411 0.60 -28.26 -1.81
C GLU A 411 1.51 -28.24 -3.04
N LEU A 412 1.84 -27.05 -3.51
CA LEU A 412 2.80 -26.81 -4.58
C LEU A 412 4.10 -26.37 -3.93
N SER A 413 5.18 -27.11 -4.13
CA SER A 413 6.51 -26.74 -3.66
C SER A 413 7.46 -26.68 -4.85
N ALA A 414 8.21 -25.60 -5.00
CA ALA A 414 9.21 -25.48 -6.05
C ALA A 414 10.54 -25.03 -5.45
N ARG A 415 11.65 -25.69 -5.80
CA ARG A 415 13.00 -25.28 -5.39
C ARG A 415 13.73 -24.73 -6.62
N ILE A 416 14.34 -23.56 -6.52
CA ILE A 416 15.20 -23.06 -7.59
C ILE A 416 16.55 -23.79 -7.50
N GLU A 417 16.99 -24.43 -8.58
CA GLU A 417 18.31 -25.05 -8.67
C GLU A 417 19.37 -24.10 -9.25
N ASN A 418 20.63 -24.41 -8.97
CA ASN A 418 21.81 -23.64 -9.34
C ASN A 418 21.95 -23.39 -10.86
N ASP A 419 21.35 -24.25 -11.69
CA ASP A 419 21.38 -24.18 -13.15
C ASP A 419 20.27 -23.28 -13.75
N GLY A 420 19.45 -22.65 -12.91
CA GLY A 420 18.31 -21.86 -13.35
C GLY A 420 17.10 -22.70 -13.79
N THR A 421 16.97 -23.93 -13.32
CA THR A 421 15.74 -24.74 -13.44
C THR A 421 14.92 -24.72 -12.13
N LEU A 422 13.60 -24.93 -12.27
CA LEU A 422 12.64 -24.95 -11.17
C LEU A 422 11.89 -26.31 -11.17
N PRO A 423 12.40 -27.34 -10.48
CA PRO A 423 11.62 -28.53 -10.17
C PRO A 423 10.44 -28.17 -9.26
N VAL A 424 9.23 -28.33 -9.78
CA VAL A 424 7.97 -28.14 -9.05
C VAL A 424 7.46 -29.52 -8.62
N THR A 425 7.27 -29.72 -7.34
CA THR A 425 6.58 -30.88 -6.77
C THR A 425 5.16 -30.46 -6.41
N ILE A 426 4.18 -31.15 -7.00
CA ILE A 426 2.75 -31.00 -6.69
C ILE A 426 2.36 -32.18 -5.81
N ALA A 427 1.94 -31.91 -4.57
CA ALA A 427 1.43 -32.91 -3.65
C ALA A 427 -0.06 -32.66 -3.39
N ILE A 428 -0.88 -33.71 -3.50
CA ILE A 428 -2.31 -33.68 -3.18
C ILE A 428 -2.53 -34.62 -1.99
N GLY A 429 -3.16 -34.12 -0.93
CA GLY A 429 -3.36 -34.87 0.32
C GLY A 429 -4.82 -35.24 0.59
N GLU A 430 -5.04 -36.47 1.05
CA GLU A 430 -6.35 -37.01 1.44
C GLU A 430 -6.70 -36.73 2.91
N ARG A 431 -7.99 -36.91 3.27
CA ARG A 431 -8.62 -36.54 4.54
C ARG A 431 -8.02 -37.23 5.78
N GLN A 432 -7.38 -38.39 5.62
CA GLN A 432 -6.75 -39.18 6.69
C GLN A 432 -5.60 -40.02 6.10
N MET A 433 -4.40 -39.88 6.67
CA MET A 433 -3.14 -40.62 6.43
C MET A 433 -2.03 -39.84 5.71
N ASP A 434 -0.79 -40.14 6.11
CA ASP A 434 0.50 -39.54 5.71
C ASP A 434 0.90 -39.79 4.22
N ASP A 435 -0.01 -40.28 3.39
CA ASP A 435 0.27 -40.65 2.00
C ASP A 435 -0.15 -39.54 1.03
N ALA A 436 0.71 -38.54 0.86
CA ALA A 436 0.55 -37.55 -0.21
C ALA A 436 1.06 -38.13 -1.55
N VAL A 437 0.20 -38.12 -2.59
CA VAL A 437 0.66 -38.46 -3.95
C VAL A 437 1.34 -37.23 -4.54
N GLY A 438 2.68 -37.30 -4.64
CA GLY A 438 3.52 -36.26 -5.19
C GLY A 438 3.91 -36.52 -6.66
N PHE A 439 3.67 -35.57 -7.55
CA PHE A 439 4.22 -35.58 -8.92
C PHE A 439 5.26 -34.46 -9.08
N GLN A 440 6.42 -34.79 -9.63
CA GLN A 440 7.47 -33.81 -9.98
C GLN A 440 7.35 -33.38 -11.44
N VAL A 441 7.36 -32.07 -11.67
CA VAL A 441 7.34 -31.45 -12.99
C VAL A 441 8.46 -30.40 -13.05
N THR A 442 9.41 -30.55 -13.97
CA THR A 442 10.50 -29.59 -14.17
C THR A 442 10.08 -28.51 -15.16
N VAL A 443 10.13 -27.24 -14.75
CA VAL A 443 9.76 -26.10 -15.61
C VAL A 443 10.93 -25.10 -15.68
N PRO A 444 11.28 -24.54 -16.86
CA PRO A 444 12.29 -23.48 -16.96
C PRO A 444 11.89 -22.23 -16.15
N VAL A 445 12.83 -21.54 -15.51
CA VAL A 445 12.56 -20.39 -14.61
C VAL A 445 11.75 -19.27 -15.28
N LEU A 446 12.01 -18.99 -16.56
CA LEU A 446 11.27 -18.01 -17.35
C LEU A 446 9.81 -18.41 -17.61
N LEU A 447 9.46 -19.69 -17.56
CA LEU A 447 8.08 -20.17 -17.76
C LEU A 447 7.29 -20.21 -16.45
N TRP A 448 7.95 -20.40 -15.30
CA TRP A 448 7.30 -20.41 -13.98
C TRP A 448 6.78 -19.01 -13.58
N TYR A 449 7.55 -17.96 -13.88
CA TYR A 449 7.18 -16.56 -13.61
C TYR A 449 5.88 -16.12 -14.32
N TYR A 450 5.53 -16.76 -15.44
CA TYR A 450 4.32 -16.45 -16.22
C TYR A 450 3.18 -17.45 -16.00
N ARG A 451 3.45 -18.69 -15.56
CA ARG A 451 2.43 -19.76 -15.51
C ARG A 451 1.92 -20.19 -14.13
N VAL A 452 2.52 -19.78 -13.01
CA VAL A 452 1.86 -19.98 -11.68
C VAL A 452 0.47 -19.32 -11.62
N PRO A 453 0.27 -18.11 -12.19
CA PRO A 453 -1.06 -17.54 -12.38
C PRO A 453 -1.98 -18.40 -13.23
N ASP A 454 -1.46 -19.02 -14.29
CA ASP A 454 -2.22 -19.92 -15.15
C ASP A 454 -2.51 -21.27 -14.46
N LEU A 455 -1.65 -21.76 -13.58
CA LEU A 455 -1.86 -22.97 -12.79
C LEU A 455 -2.91 -22.73 -11.69
N LEU A 456 -2.86 -21.57 -11.04
CA LEU A 456 -3.93 -21.07 -10.16
C LEU A 456 -5.22 -20.89 -10.95
N ARG A 457 -5.17 -20.31 -12.15
CA ARG A 457 -6.34 -20.18 -13.05
C ARG A 457 -6.92 -21.55 -13.40
N ILE A 458 -6.09 -22.54 -13.74
CA ILE A 458 -6.51 -23.92 -14.01
C ILE A 458 -7.13 -24.55 -12.76
N LEU A 459 -6.53 -24.37 -11.58
CA LEU A 459 -7.09 -24.87 -10.32
C LEU A 459 -8.40 -24.17 -9.95
N TYR A 460 -8.56 -22.88 -10.24
CA TYR A 460 -9.81 -22.12 -10.08
C TYR A 460 -10.88 -22.52 -11.11
N ASP A 461 -10.48 -22.79 -12.36
CA ASP A 461 -11.33 -23.29 -13.44
C ASP A 461 -11.81 -24.72 -13.12
N MET A 462 -10.94 -25.56 -12.54
CA MET A 462 -11.26 -26.90 -12.03
C MET A 462 -12.12 -26.87 -10.76
N ALA A 463 -11.88 -25.92 -9.84
CA ALA A 463 -12.68 -25.71 -8.64
C ALA A 463 -14.06 -25.11 -8.93
N GLY A 464 -14.31 -24.70 -10.18
CA GLY A 464 -15.64 -24.44 -10.69
C GLY A 464 -16.37 -23.34 -9.94
N VAL A 465 -15.79 -22.14 -9.95
CA VAL A 465 -16.53 -20.90 -9.66
C VAL A 465 -17.81 -20.92 -10.51
N ARG A 466 -18.97 -20.92 -9.84
CA ARG A 466 -20.26 -20.89 -10.54
C ARG A 466 -20.30 -19.65 -11.42
N GLY A 467 -20.34 -19.85 -12.73
CA GLY A 467 -20.62 -18.80 -13.69
C GLY A 467 -19.45 -18.31 -14.54
N ALA A 468 -18.34 -19.04 -14.68
CA ALA A 468 -17.52 -18.90 -15.89
C ALA A 468 -18.23 -19.68 -17.01
N PRO A 469 -18.95 -19.03 -17.93
CA PRO A 469 -19.49 -19.74 -19.06
C PRO A 469 -18.31 -20.18 -19.93
N LYS A 470 -18.39 -21.36 -20.54
CA LYS A 470 -17.55 -21.73 -21.70
C LYS A 470 -17.92 -20.86 -22.92
N THR A 471 -17.92 -19.54 -22.77
CA THR A 471 -18.10 -18.57 -23.85
C THR A 471 -16.72 -18.23 -24.39
N GLU A 472 -16.58 -18.26 -25.72
CA GLU A 472 -15.46 -17.63 -26.44
C GLU A 472 -15.08 -16.32 -25.72
N GLN A 473 -13.84 -16.24 -25.21
CA GLN A 473 -13.41 -15.14 -24.37
C GLN A 473 -13.55 -13.83 -25.15
N GLU A 474 -14.37 -12.89 -24.65
CA GLU A 474 -14.61 -11.61 -25.33
C GLU A 474 -13.28 -10.89 -25.56
N SER A 475 -12.98 -10.54 -26.81
CA SER A 475 -11.73 -9.90 -27.20
C SER A 475 -11.95 -8.99 -28.41
N TRP A 476 -10.97 -8.15 -28.71
CA TRP A 476 -11.03 -7.30 -29.89
C TRP A 476 -10.72 -8.11 -31.16
N HIS A 477 -11.60 -8.04 -32.14
CA HIS A 477 -11.46 -8.71 -33.42
C HIS A 477 -11.31 -7.70 -34.56
N ALA A 478 -10.34 -7.93 -35.45
CA ALA A 478 -10.19 -7.14 -36.66
C ALA A 478 -11.32 -7.47 -37.65
N VAL A 479 -12.09 -6.45 -38.05
CA VAL A 479 -13.02 -6.50 -39.18
C VAL A 479 -12.29 -6.15 -40.47
N THR A 480 -11.39 -5.17 -40.37
CA THR A 480 -10.38 -4.79 -41.36
C THR A 480 -9.13 -4.31 -40.60
N ASN A 481 -8.03 -4.01 -41.30
CA ASN A 481 -6.85 -3.40 -40.68
C ASN A 481 -7.14 -2.06 -39.96
N ASN A 482 -8.25 -1.41 -40.30
CA ASN A 482 -8.62 -0.09 -39.78
C ASN A 482 -9.90 -0.13 -38.92
N ILE A 483 -10.57 -1.28 -38.78
CA ILE A 483 -11.84 -1.39 -38.06
C ILE A 483 -11.79 -2.62 -37.17
N HIS A 484 -12.03 -2.41 -35.89
CA HIS A 484 -12.00 -3.48 -34.89
C HIS A 484 -13.29 -3.47 -34.09
N ALA A 485 -13.83 -4.66 -33.83
CA ALA A 485 -15.06 -4.87 -33.09
C ALA A 485 -14.76 -5.63 -31.79
N PHE A 486 -15.48 -5.31 -30.72
CA PHE A 486 -15.25 -5.90 -29.40
C PHE A 486 -16.40 -6.78 -28.94
N THR A 487 -17.58 -6.18 -28.70
CA THR A 487 -18.76 -6.92 -28.23
C THR A 487 -20.02 -6.39 -28.91
N ALA A 488 -21.11 -7.16 -28.85
CA ALA A 488 -22.36 -6.82 -29.50
C ALA A 488 -23.56 -6.88 -28.55
N PHE A 489 -24.49 -5.94 -28.72
CA PHE A 489 -25.69 -5.81 -27.90
C PHE A 489 -26.95 -5.70 -28.76
N LEU A 490 -27.90 -6.62 -28.59
CA LEU A 490 -29.23 -6.53 -29.16
C LEU A 490 -30.15 -5.75 -28.20
N THR A 491 -30.56 -4.56 -28.62
CA THR A 491 -31.39 -3.67 -27.82
C THR A 491 -32.86 -3.74 -28.24
N SER A 492 -33.76 -3.59 -27.26
CA SER A 492 -35.22 -3.56 -27.47
C SER A 492 -35.72 -2.17 -27.89
N LYS A 493 -36.97 -2.07 -28.37
CA LYS A 493 -37.61 -0.78 -28.69
C LYS A 493 -37.47 0.23 -27.53
N PRO A 494 -37.27 1.53 -27.83
CA PRO A 494 -37.38 2.15 -29.15
C PRO A 494 -36.11 2.06 -30.02
N LYS A 495 -34.99 1.55 -29.50
CA LYS A 495 -33.74 1.32 -30.27
C LYS A 495 -33.66 -0.15 -30.68
N HIS A 496 -34.60 -0.68 -31.46
CA HIS A 496 -34.51 -2.08 -31.89
C HIS A 496 -33.37 -2.25 -32.91
N ALA A 497 -32.15 -2.49 -32.43
CA ALA A 497 -30.92 -2.56 -33.21
C ALA A 497 -29.85 -3.38 -32.49
N ILE A 498 -28.90 -3.88 -33.28
CA ILE A 498 -27.66 -4.47 -32.79
C ILE A 498 -26.60 -3.38 -32.78
N TYR A 499 -26.01 -3.12 -31.61
CA TYR A 499 -24.88 -2.21 -31.43
C TYR A 499 -23.62 -3.00 -31.18
N ILE A 500 -22.60 -2.80 -32.00
CA ILE A 500 -21.29 -3.40 -31.82
C ILE A 500 -20.32 -2.29 -31.38
N VAL A 501 -19.67 -2.47 -30.24
CA VAL A 501 -18.64 -1.56 -29.74
C VAL A 501 -17.39 -1.72 -30.61
N SER A 502 -16.84 -0.61 -31.12
CA SER A 502 -15.80 -0.66 -32.14
C SER A 502 -14.78 0.48 -32.05
N LEU A 503 -13.61 0.26 -32.65
CA LEU A 503 -12.56 1.25 -32.88
C LEU A 503 -12.30 1.36 -34.39
N VAL A 504 -12.12 2.59 -34.87
CA VAL A 504 -11.86 2.89 -36.28
C VAL A 504 -10.62 3.76 -36.39
N ARG A 505 -9.63 3.32 -37.17
CA ARG A 505 -8.39 4.05 -37.42
C ARG A 505 -8.65 5.28 -38.29
N ARG A 506 -7.98 6.37 -37.96
CA ARG A 506 -7.92 7.62 -38.73
C ARG A 506 -6.99 7.41 -39.93
N ASN A 507 -7.39 7.90 -41.10
CA ASN A 507 -6.49 7.96 -42.26
C ASN A 507 -5.62 9.23 -42.15
N GLU A 508 -4.32 9.11 -42.41
CA GLU A 508 -3.36 10.23 -42.44
C GLU A 508 -3.46 11.10 -43.71
N SER A 509 -4.30 10.71 -44.69
CA SER A 509 -4.34 11.33 -46.01
C SER A 509 -5.76 11.71 -46.45
N SER A 510 -6.26 12.85 -45.99
CA SER A 510 -6.89 13.87 -46.86
C SER A 510 -7.19 15.14 -46.05
N ALA A 511 -6.55 16.24 -46.45
CA ALA A 511 -6.98 17.59 -46.12
C ALA A 511 -8.18 18.04 -46.98
N ASP A 512 -8.81 17.10 -47.70
CA ASP A 512 -9.95 17.32 -48.57
C ASP A 512 -11.12 16.46 -48.10
N GLU A 513 -12.25 17.10 -47.80
CA GLU A 513 -13.50 16.51 -47.30
C GLU A 513 -14.31 15.77 -48.40
N THR A 514 -13.68 15.32 -49.48
CA THR A 514 -14.35 14.58 -50.55
C THR A 514 -14.30 13.07 -50.32
N GLU A 515 -15.32 12.59 -49.61
CA GLU A 515 -15.92 11.25 -49.68
C GLU A 515 -14.97 10.03 -49.73
N ILE A 516 -14.34 9.68 -48.60
CA ILE A 516 -13.69 8.37 -48.42
C ILE A 516 -14.76 7.26 -48.54
N GLN A 517 -14.64 6.40 -49.56
CA GLN A 517 -15.42 5.17 -49.68
C GLN A 517 -15.13 4.24 -48.49
N ARG A 518 -15.93 4.35 -47.42
CA ARG A 518 -15.93 3.36 -46.35
C ARG A 518 -16.28 2.00 -46.95
N PRO A 519 -15.57 0.91 -46.58
CA PRO A 519 -15.89 -0.41 -47.11
C PRO A 519 -17.36 -0.73 -46.84
N PRO A 520 -18.06 -1.42 -47.76
CA PRO A 520 -19.47 -1.75 -47.60
C PRO A 520 -19.63 -2.75 -46.46
N LEU A 521 -19.76 -2.26 -45.23
CA LEU A 521 -19.86 -3.09 -44.04
C LEU A 521 -21.23 -3.76 -43.95
N VAL A 522 -21.21 -5.01 -43.55
CA VAL A 522 -22.39 -5.83 -43.29
C VAL A 522 -22.28 -6.47 -41.92
N CYS A 523 -23.44 -6.66 -41.28
CA CYS A 523 -23.54 -7.58 -40.17
C CYS A 523 -24.02 -8.93 -40.69
N LEU A 524 -23.29 -9.98 -40.34
CA LEU A 524 -23.70 -11.36 -40.48
C LEU A 524 -24.34 -11.79 -39.16
N ILE A 525 -25.59 -12.22 -39.21
CA ILE A 525 -26.38 -12.61 -38.04
C ILE A 525 -26.70 -14.09 -38.20
N ARG A 526 -26.05 -14.94 -37.41
CA ARG A 526 -26.32 -16.38 -37.41
C ARG A 526 -27.52 -16.65 -36.52
N THR A 527 -28.52 -17.32 -37.10
CA THR A 527 -29.75 -17.78 -36.44
C THR A 527 -29.87 -19.29 -36.63
N SER A 528 -30.83 -19.91 -35.93
CA SER A 528 -31.25 -21.31 -36.13
C SER A 528 -31.54 -21.64 -37.61
N ASN A 529 -32.09 -20.67 -38.35
CA ASN A 529 -32.54 -20.81 -39.73
C ASN A 529 -31.48 -20.38 -40.76
N GLY A 530 -30.22 -20.18 -40.35
CA GLY A 530 -29.11 -19.78 -41.22
C GLY A 530 -28.55 -18.39 -40.92
N THR A 531 -27.68 -17.90 -41.80
CA THR A 531 -26.98 -16.62 -41.64
C THR A 531 -27.64 -15.52 -42.46
N ILE A 532 -28.05 -14.45 -41.79
CA ILE A 532 -28.71 -13.28 -42.39
C ILE A 532 -27.68 -12.15 -42.53
N GLN A 533 -27.60 -11.58 -43.73
CA GLN A 533 -26.79 -10.38 -43.97
C GLN A 533 -27.65 -9.11 -43.87
N ARG A 534 -27.14 -8.09 -43.17
CA ARG A 534 -27.76 -6.76 -43.05
C ARG A 534 -26.73 -5.66 -43.29
N LYS A 535 -27.14 -4.56 -43.93
CA LYS A 535 -26.28 -3.39 -44.12
C LYS A 535 -25.94 -2.78 -42.76
N ALA A 536 -24.65 -2.63 -42.47
CA ALA A 536 -24.17 -2.00 -41.25
C ALA A 536 -23.91 -0.50 -41.49
N ARG A 537 -23.97 0.30 -40.42
CA ARG A 537 -23.58 1.71 -40.43
C ARG A 537 -22.59 1.98 -39.31
N ILE A 538 -21.51 2.69 -39.60
CA ILE A 538 -20.61 3.20 -38.56
C ILE A 538 -21.14 4.53 -38.06
N ARG A 539 -21.29 4.65 -36.74
CA ARG A 539 -21.46 5.91 -36.04
C ARG A 539 -20.20 6.21 -35.25
N GLU A 540 -19.44 7.21 -35.68
CA GLU A 540 -18.32 7.71 -34.90
C GLU A 540 -18.82 8.36 -33.61
N VAL A 541 -18.09 8.12 -32.53
CA VAL A 541 -18.31 8.72 -31.23
C VAL A 541 -17.33 9.87 -31.08
N TRP A 542 -17.86 11.02 -30.72
CA TRP A 542 -17.07 12.22 -30.55
C TRP A 542 -16.10 12.10 -29.35
N THR A 543 -14.87 12.59 -29.53
CA THR A 543 -13.86 12.76 -28.47
C THR A 543 -13.19 14.14 -28.58
N TRP A 544 -12.82 14.73 -27.44
CA TRP A 544 -12.12 16.02 -27.39
C TRP A 544 -10.72 15.93 -28.04
N LEU A 545 -10.02 14.83 -27.79
CA LEU A 545 -8.73 14.54 -28.40
C LEU A 545 -8.94 13.78 -29.71
N ASN A 546 -7.97 13.89 -30.61
CA ASN A 546 -8.02 13.34 -31.97
C ASN A 546 -6.98 12.22 -32.16
N PRO A 547 -7.14 11.08 -31.45
CA PRO A 547 -6.21 9.96 -31.50
C PRO A 547 -6.24 9.22 -32.85
N ASP A 548 -5.24 8.37 -33.09
CA ASP A 548 -5.17 7.53 -34.29
C ASP A 548 -6.36 6.58 -34.42
N PHE A 549 -6.90 6.08 -33.31
CA PHE A 549 -8.14 5.32 -33.30
C PHE A 549 -9.29 6.10 -32.66
N LYS A 550 -10.34 6.35 -33.46
CA LYS A 550 -11.60 6.91 -32.99
C LYS A 550 -12.52 5.83 -32.44
N ASN A 551 -13.30 6.21 -31.44
CA ASN A 551 -14.36 5.37 -30.89
C ASN A 551 -15.54 5.34 -31.85
N ALA A 552 -16.15 4.17 -32.03
CA ALA A 552 -17.28 4.02 -32.94
C ALA A 552 -18.27 2.95 -32.46
N LEU A 553 -19.48 3.03 -32.99
CA LEU A 553 -20.48 1.97 -32.91
C LEU A 553 -20.81 1.49 -34.33
N ILE A 554 -20.67 0.19 -34.59
CA ILE A 554 -21.26 -0.42 -35.78
C ILE A 554 -22.71 -0.77 -35.43
N VAL A 555 -23.66 -0.16 -36.15
CA VAL A 555 -25.09 -0.30 -35.91
C VAL A 555 -25.71 -1.14 -37.01
N CYS A 556 -26.40 -2.19 -36.61
CA CYS A 556 -26.99 -3.17 -37.51
C CYS A 556 -28.50 -3.35 -37.27
N PRO A 557 -29.29 -3.44 -38.35
CA PRO A 557 -30.69 -3.82 -38.25
C PRO A 557 -30.84 -5.23 -37.65
N PRO A 558 -31.82 -5.45 -36.75
CA PRO A 558 -32.08 -6.77 -36.18
C PRO A 558 -32.76 -7.72 -37.19
N PRO A 559 -32.76 -9.04 -36.95
CA PRO A 559 -33.23 -10.03 -37.91
C PRO A 559 -34.75 -9.98 -38.20
N SER A 560 -35.61 -9.51 -37.28
CA SER A 560 -37.08 -9.36 -37.49
C SER A 560 -37.73 -8.20 -36.70
N LYS A 561 -38.95 -7.76 -37.11
CA LYS A 561 -39.81 -6.78 -36.40
C LYS A 561 -40.68 -7.40 -35.28
N LYS A 562 -40.81 -8.73 -35.22
CA LYS A 562 -41.51 -9.50 -34.18
C LYS A 562 -40.55 -10.56 -33.65
N GLY A 563 -40.18 -10.45 -32.36
CA GLY A 563 -39.05 -11.17 -31.78
C GLY A 563 -39.18 -12.69 -31.83
N THR A 564 -38.07 -13.37 -32.10
CA THR A 564 -37.83 -14.74 -31.63
C THR A 564 -37.00 -14.62 -30.34
N ALA A 565 -37.68 -14.79 -29.21
CA ALA A 565 -37.14 -14.52 -27.88
C ALA A 565 -36.17 -15.60 -27.36
N ALA A 566 -35.96 -16.71 -28.08
CA ALA A 566 -35.31 -17.91 -27.54
C ALA A 566 -34.16 -18.52 -28.37
N GLU A 567 -33.71 -17.89 -29.46
CA GLU A 567 -32.65 -18.47 -30.31
C GLU A 567 -31.24 -17.97 -29.93
N ASP A 568 -30.25 -18.86 -29.86
CA ASP A 568 -28.84 -18.46 -29.74
C ASP A 568 -28.40 -17.78 -31.04
N MET A 569 -28.30 -16.45 -30.98
CA MET A 569 -27.90 -15.62 -32.11
C MET A 569 -26.45 -15.19 -31.92
N LYS A 570 -25.62 -15.34 -32.95
CA LYS A 570 -24.29 -14.72 -33.02
C LYS A 570 -24.29 -13.63 -34.07
N VAL A 571 -23.48 -12.59 -33.87
CA VAL A 571 -23.31 -11.51 -34.86
C VAL A 571 -21.85 -11.28 -35.15
N ALA A 572 -21.54 -10.96 -36.39
CA ALA A 572 -20.23 -10.54 -36.81
C ALA A 572 -20.32 -9.30 -37.69
N ALA A 573 -19.34 -8.41 -37.58
CA ALA A 573 -19.14 -7.33 -38.54
C ALA A 573 -18.13 -7.80 -39.60
N ALA A 574 -18.44 -7.59 -40.88
CA ALA A 574 -17.62 -8.01 -42.01
C ALA A 574 -17.72 -7.02 -43.18
N VAL A 575 -16.81 -7.12 -44.14
CA VAL A 575 -16.93 -6.42 -45.43
C VAL A 575 -17.85 -7.23 -46.35
N ARG A 576 -18.69 -6.57 -47.15
CA ARG A 576 -19.58 -7.25 -48.10
C ARG A 576 -18.76 -8.14 -49.04
N GLY A 577 -19.09 -9.43 -49.09
CA GLY A 577 -18.38 -10.42 -49.91
C GLY A 577 -17.29 -11.20 -49.18
N SER A 578 -17.04 -10.94 -47.89
CA SER A 578 -16.17 -11.79 -47.07
C SER A 578 -16.70 -13.23 -46.99
N ALA A 579 -15.81 -14.22 -47.16
CA ALA A 579 -16.13 -15.64 -47.03
C ALA A 579 -16.50 -16.00 -45.57
N GLY A 580 -17.42 -16.96 -45.39
CA GLY A 580 -17.96 -17.30 -44.06
C GLY A 580 -16.92 -17.80 -43.04
N ASP A 581 -15.81 -18.37 -43.50
CA ASP A 581 -14.77 -18.96 -42.67
C ASP A 581 -13.76 -17.93 -42.13
N SER A 582 -13.68 -16.73 -42.70
CA SER A 582 -12.77 -15.66 -42.25
C SER A 582 -13.41 -14.70 -41.24
N VAL A 583 -14.65 -14.97 -40.82
CA VAL A 583 -15.46 -14.06 -39.99
C VAL A 583 -15.42 -14.46 -38.52
N GLN A 584 -15.05 -13.51 -37.67
CA GLN A 584 -15.07 -13.67 -36.22
C GLN A 584 -16.46 -13.36 -35.65
N TRP A 585 -17.07 -14.34 -34.99
CA TRP A 585 -18.39 -14.22 -34.38
C TRP A 585 -18.28 -13.61 -32.98
N LEU A 586 -19.04 -12.55 -32.72
CA LEU A 586 -19.09 -11.88 -31.43
C LEU A 586 -20.19 -12.46 -30.56
N GLN A 587 -19.95 -12.48 -29.26
CA GLN A 587 -20.98 -12.74 -28.25
C GLN A 587 -22.05 -11.64 -28.34
N LEU A 588 -23.31 -12.04 -28.49
CA LEU A 588 -24.45 -11.13 -28.55
C LEU A 588 -25.16 -11.09 -27.19
N HIS A 589 -25.07 -9.95 -26.52
CA HIS A 589 -25.79 -9.70 -25.27
C HIS A 589 -27.18 -9.14 -25.55
N ARG A 590 -28.20 -9.72 -24.91
CA ARG A 590 -29.59 -9.27 -25.07
C ARG A 590 -29.94 -8.26 -23.97
N VAL A 591 -30.48 -7.11 -24.37
CA VAL A 591 -30.93 -6.07 -23.44
C VAL A 591 -32.46 -6.16 -23.27
N PRO A 592 -32.97 -6.69 -22.14
CA PRO A 592 -34.41 -6.78 -21.87
C PRO A 592 -35.11 -5.41 -21.86
N VAL A 593 -36.44 -5.46 -22.04
CA VAL A 593 -37.30 -4.27 -22.09
C VAL A 593 -37.27 -3.51 -20.76
N ARG A 594 -37.29 -4.23 -19.63
CA ARG A 594 -37.18 -3.68 -18.27
C ARG A 594 -35.87 -4.13 -17.62
N ALA A 595 -35.37 -3.31 -16.70
CA ALA A 595 -34.26 -3.69 -15.83
C ALA A 595 -34.79 -4.63 -14.73
N ASP A 596 -33.93 -5.53 -14.27
CA ASP A 596 -34.21 -6.43 -13.15
C ASP A 596 -34.21 -5.64 -11.84
N GLU A 597 -33.33 -4.64 -11.73
CA GLU A 597 -33.12 -3.87 -10.50
C GLU A 597 -33.16 -2.36 -10.76
N LYS A 598 -33.67 -1.62 -9.76
CA LYS A 598 -33.82 -0.16 -9.84
C LYS A 598 -32.48 0.59 -9.69
N CYS A 599 -31.55 0.11 -8.89
CA CYS A 599 -30.25 0.74 -8.70
C CYS A 599 -29.23 -0.34 -8.34
N CYS A 600 -27.96 -0.19 -8.65
CA CYS A 600 -27.34 0.58 -9.73
C CYS A 600 -26.14 -0.26 -10.19
N ALA A 601 -25.67 -0.03 -11.42
CA ALA A 601 -24.40 -0.59 -11.84
C ALA A 601 -23.28 0.46 -11.73
N VAL A 602 -22.12 0.05 -11.25
CA VAL A 602 -20.89 0.86 -11.29
C VAL A 602 -20.00 0.37 -12.43
N CYS A 603 -19.70 1.30 -13.33
CA CYS A 603 -18.78 1.16 -14.46
C CYS A 603 -17.44 1.76 -14.07
N VAL A 604 -16.44 0.90 -13.81
CA VAL A 604 -15.10 1.35 -13.47
C VAL A 604 -14.32 1.57 -14.76
N ARG A 605 -13.56 2.67 -14.83
CA ARG A 605 -12.63 2.93 -15.94
C ARG A 605 -11.71 1.71 -16.21
N PRO A 606 -11.33 1.42 -17.47
CA PRO A 606 -10.29 0.43 -17.79
C PRO A 606 -9.09 0.54 -16.86
N THR A 607 -8.82 -0.57 -16.17
CA THR A 607 -7.86 -0.64 -15.07
C THR A 607 -6.54 -1.20 -15.60
N TYR A 608 -5.45 -0.50 -15.29
CA TYR A 608 -4.09 -0.85 -15.70
C TYR A 608 -3.09 -0.43 -14.63
N GLY A 609 -1.94 -1.10 -14.60
CA GLY A 609 -0.80 -0.75 -13.76
C GLY A 609 -0.93 -1.17 -12.29
N SER A 610 0.20 -1.12 -11.58
CA SER A 610 0.36 -1.63 -10.21
C SER A 610 0.15 -0.57 -9.11
N SER A 611 -0.29 0.64 -9.46
CA SER A 611 -0.37 1.78 -8.53
C SER A 611 -1.60 1.76 -7.61
N VAL A 612 -2.59 0.89 -7.88
CA VAL A 612 -3.80 0.77 -7.06
C VAL A 612 -3.62 -0.36 -6.05
N SER A 613 -3.53 0.00 -4.76
CA SER A 613 -3.51 -0.99 -3.68
C SER A 613 -4.85 -1.75 -3.61
N LEU A 614 -4.80 -3.04 -3.33
CA LEU A 614 -6.00 -3.88 -3.15
C LEU A 614 -6.98 -3.32 -2.12
N TRP A 615 -6.48 -2.66 -1.08
CA TRP A 615 -7.31 -1.96 -0.08
C TRP A 615 -8.21 -0.88 -0.64
N LYS A 616 -7.75 -0.14 -1.64
CA LYS A 616 -8.60 0.85 -2.32
C LYS A 616 -9.73 0.18 -3.09
N ILE A 617 -9.50 -1.00 -3.69
CA ILE A 617 -10.54 -1.76 -4.39
C ILE A 617 -11.59 -2.29 -3.42
N VAL A 618 -11.15 -2.85 -2.29
CA VAL A 618 -12.05 -3.35 -1.25
C VAL A 618 -12.89 -2.22 -0.67
N GLU A 619 -12.26 -1.11 -0.28
CA GLU A 619 -12.94 0.09 0.21
C GLU A 619 -13.93 0.64 -0.82
N PHE A 620 -13.55 0.74 -2.09
CA PHE A 620 -14.41 1.18 -3.19
C PHE A 620 -15.66 0.30 -3.34
N ILE A 621 -15.50 -1.04 -3.39
CA ILE A 621 -16.62 -1.96 -3.56
C ILE A 621 -17.54 -1.92 -2.34
N ILE A 622 -16.99 -1.91 -1.12
CA ILE A 622 -17.76 -1.81 0.12
C ILE A 622 -18.55 -0.50 0.15
N HIS A 623 -17.92 0.63 -0.16
CA HIS A 623 -18.56 1.94 -0.20
C HIS A 623 -19.79 1.92 -1.12
N TYR A 624 -19.63 1.50 -2.37
CA TYR A 624 -20.74 1.48 -3.32
C TYR A 624 -21.81 0.45 -2.97
N LYS A 625 -21.44 -0.72 -2.43
CA LYS A 625 -22.44 -1.68 -1.92
C LYS A 625 -23.27 -1.08 -0.78
N LEU A 626 -22.65 -0.37 0.17
CA LEU A 626 -23.36 0.34 1.22
C LEU A 626 -24.27 1.44 0.66
N MET A 627 -23.89 2.06 -0.46
CA MET A 627 -24.72 3.05 -1.15
C MET A 627 -25.85 2.43 -2.02
N GLY A 628 -26.02 1.10 -1.99
CA GLY A 628 -27.08 0.37 -2.69
C GLY A 628 -26.75 0.00 -4.15
N VAL A 629 -25.47 -0.01 -4.53
CA VAL A 629 -25.01 -0.57 -5.81
C VAL A 629 -25.04 -2.09 -5.73
N THR A 630 -25.59 -2.72 -6.77
CA THR A 630 -25.75 -4.17 -6.84
C THR A 630 -24.73 -4.80 -7.78
N LYS A 631 -24.32 -4.09 -8.84
CA LYS A 631 -23.46 -4.63 -9.90
C LYS A 631 -22.20 -3.80 -10.13
N PHE A 632 -21.07 -4.47 -10.34
CA PHE A 632 -19.79 -3.84 -10.68
C PHE A 632 -19.23 -4.39 -12.00
N TYR A 633 -18.78 -3.50 -12.88
CA TYR A 633 -18.08 -3.85 -14.11
C TYR A 633 -16.65 -3.30 -14.06
N PHE A 634 -15.67 -4.21 -14.11
CA PHE A 634 -14.26 -3.89 -14.20
C PHE A 634 -13.71 -4.32 -15.56
N TYR A 635 -12.86 -3.50 -16.16
CA TYR A 635 -12.27 -3.74 -17.47
C TYR A 635 -10.78 -4.00 -17.31
N ASP A 636 -10.35 -5.22 -17.64
CA ASP A 636 -8.97 -5.69 -17.56
C ASP A 636 -8.18 -5.23 -18.78
N LEU A 637 -7.57 -4.05 -18.72
CA LEU A 637 -6.67 -3.56 -19.75
C LEU A 637 -5.26 -4.13 -19.57
N ASP A 638 -4.76 -4.03 -18.34
CA ASP A 638 -3.52 -4.62 -17.86
C ASP A 638 -3.58 -4.67 -16.33
N MET A 639 -4.66 -5.28 -15.82
CA MET A 639 -4.94 -5.29 -14.39
C MET A 639 -3.95 -6.23 -13.69
N PRO A 640 -3.38 -5.86 -12.53
CA PRO A 640 -2.53 -6.75 -11.75
C PRO A 640 -3.26 -8.04 -11.36
N LEU A 641 -2.53 -9.16 -11.37
CA LEU A 641 -3.10 -10.48 -11.05
C LEU A 641 -3.80 -10.51 -9.69
N ASP A 642 -3.20 -9.93 -8.66
CA ASP A 642 -3.77 -9.92 -7.30
C ASP A 642 -5.13 -9.22 -7.25
N MET A 643 -5.31 -8.19 -8.10
CA MET A 643 -6.59 -7.51 -8.22
C MET A 643 -7.62 -8.40 -8.95
N LYS A 644 -7.21 -9.12 -10.01
CA LYS A 644 -8.09 -10.11 -10.67
C LYS A 644 -8.52 -11.20 -9.68
N LEU A 645 -7.59 -11.71 -8.87
CA LEU A 645 -7.86 -12.71 -7.84
C LEU A 645 -8.81 -12.18 -6.76
N LEU A 646 -8.62 -10.94 -6.29
CA LEU A 646 -9.55 -10.29 -5.38
C LEU A 646 -10.96 -10.20 -5.96
N LEU A 647 -11.11 -9.72 -7.19
CA LEU A 647 -12.41 -9.57 -7.84
C LEU A 647 -13.10 -10.93 -8.06
N ALA A 648 -12.35 -11.96 -8.47
CA ALA A 648 -12.86 -13.32 -8.63
C ALA A 648 -13.30 -13.92 -7.28
N TRP A 649 -12.52 -13.70 -6.23
CA TRP A 649 -12.86 -14.15 -4.88
C TRP A 649 -14.11 -13.44 -4.34
N LEU A 650 -14.24 -12.12 -4.56
CA LEU A 650 -15.45 -11.37 -4.21
C LEU A 650 -16.68 -11.91 -4.98
N GLN A 651 -16.50 -12.23 -6.26
CA GLN A 651 -17.54 -12.85 -7.08
C GLN A 651 -17.99 -14.20 -6.54
N TYR A 652 -17.04 -15.07 -6.16
CA TYR A 652 -17.32 -16.36 -5.53
C TYR A 652 -18.12 -16.20 -4.22
N ASN A 653 -17.82 -15.17 -3.44
CA ASN A 653 -18.51 -14.86 -2.18
C ASN A 653 -19.79 -14.02 -2.36
N GLY A 654 -20.38 -13.98 -3.56
CA GLY A 654 -21.70 -13.38 -3.81
C GLY A 654 -21.70 -11.87 -4.03
N VAL A 655 -20.55 -11.24 -4.27
CA VAL A 655 -20.50 -9.86 -4.78
C VAL A 655 -20.69 -9.92 -6.30
N GLU A 656 -21.72 -9.27 -6.86
CA GLU A 656 -21.88 -9.28 -8.31
C GLU A 656 -20.87 -8.38 -9.03
N VAL A 657 -19.69 -8.95 -9.30
CA VAL A 657 -18.64 -8.35 -10.10
C VAL A 657 -18.58 -9.04 -11.46
N THR A 658 -18.33 -8.26 -12.51
CA THR A 658 -18.05 -8.77 -13.86
C THR A 658 -16.73 -8.19 -14.33
N LEU A 659 -15.75 -9.07 -14.51
CA LEU A 659 -14.46 -8.75 -15.10
C LEU A 659 -14.54 -8.94 -16.62
N VAL A 660 -14.35 -7.85 -17.37
CA VAL A 660 -14.38 -7.84 -18.83
C VAL A 660 -12.95 -7.84 -19.36
N PRO A 661 -12.51 -8.86 -20.14
CA PRO A 661 -11.20 -8.85 -20.78
C PRO A 661 -11.12 -7.69 -21.78
N PHE A 662 -10.25 -6.71 -21.55
CA PHE A 662 -10.25 -5.44 -22.29
C PHE A 662 -8.86 -5.05 -22.80
N LYS A 663 -8.10 -6.03 -23.30
CA LYS A 663 -6.78 -5.80 -23.89
C LYS A 663 -6.91 -5.06 -25.22
N LEU A 664 -6.41 -3.83 -25.30
CA LEU A 664 -6.47 -3.02 -26.51
C LEU A 664 -5.59 -3.61 -27.63
N ILE A 665 -6.04 -3.39 -28.87
CA ILE A 665 -5.40 -3.82 -30.14
C ILE A 665 -4.19 -3.00 -30.56
N ALA A 666 -4.03 -1.81 -29.99
CA ALA A 666 -3.08 -0.80 -30.39
C ALA A 666 -2.32 -0.34 -29.14
N ASP A 667 -1.10 0.16 -29.33
CA ASP A 667 -0.33 0.73 -28.24
C ASP A 667 -1.15 1.83 -27.55
N ILE A 668 -1.09 1.86 -26.22
CA ILE A 668 -1.88 2.73 -25.35
C ILE A 668 -1.98 4.20 -25.84
N PRO A 669 -0.91 4.83 -26.38
CA PRO A 669 -1.00 6.22 -26.89
C PRO A 669 -1.93 6.41 -28.10
N GLN A 670 -2.16 5.36 -28.89
CA GLN A 670 -2.96 5.42 -30.13
C GLN A 670 -4.47 5.40 -29.86
N VAL A 671 -4.89 5.07 -28.62
CA VAL A 671 -6.29 5.06 -28.18
C VAL A 671 -6.46 6.01 -27.01
N HIS A 672 -7.25 7.07 -27.20
CA HIS A 672 -7.45 8.09 -26.17
C HIS A 672 -7.88 7.50 -24.81
N ALA A 673 -7.18 7.93 -23.76
CA ALA A 673 -7.48 7.62 -22.36
C ALA A 673 -7.66 6.12 -22.09
N HIS A 674 -6.78 5.27 -22.64
CA HIS A 674 -6.74 3.83 -22.33
C HIS A 674 -8.06 3.12 -22.68
N GLY A 675 -8.75 3.57 -23.73
CA GLY A 675 -10.01 2.97 -24.15
C GLY A 675 -11.19 3.22 -23.19
N GLN A 676 -11.14 4.29 -22.39
CA GLN A 676 -12.20 4.62 -21.43
C GLN A 676 -13.59 4.77 -22.08
N MET A 677 -13.68 5.36 -23.27
CA MET A 677 -14.95 5.50 -23.98
C MET A 677 -15.56 4.17 -24.44
N PRO A 678 -14.83 3.27 -25.14
CA PRO A 678 -15.40 1.99 -25.57
C PRO A 678 -15.76 1.11 -24.37
N GLY A 679 -14.98 1.12 -23.29
CA GLY A 679 -15.34 0.48 -22.03
C GLY A 679 -16.63 1.05 -21.42
N LEU A 680 -16.80 2.37 -21.43
CA LEU A 680 -18.02 3.04 -20.98
C LEU A 680 -19.25 2.64 -21.82
N TYR A 681 -19.14 2.58 -23.15
CA TYR A 681 -20.24 2.13 -24.01
C TYR A 681 -20.64 0.68 -23.75
N ASP A 682 -19.66 -0.23 -23.67
CA ASP A 682 -19.88 -1.63 -23.29
C ASP A 682 -20.61 -1.71 -21.94
N CYS A 683 -20.11 -0.99 -20.92
CA CYS A 683 -20.68 -1.04 -19.58
C CYS A 683 -22.11 -0.55 -19.54
N ILE A 684 -22.42 0.54 -20.26
CA ILE A 684 -23.78 1.08 -20.33
C ILE A 684 -24.73 0.05 -20.92
N PHE A 685 -24.34 -0.64 -22.00
CA PHE A 685 -25.21 -1.64 -22.60
C PHE A 685 -25.40 -2.88 -21.71
N ARG A 686 -24.35 -3.34 -21.01
CA ARG A 686 -24.47 -4.40 -19.98
C ARG A 686 -25.37 -3.96 -18.83
N SER A 687 -25.18 -2.73 -18.35
CA SER A 687 -25.98 -2.13 -17.29
C SER A 687 -27.45 -1.99 -17.70
N MET A 688 -27.75 -1.60 -18.94
CA MET A 688 -29.13 -1.55 -19.43
C MET A 688 -29.84 -2.90 -19.26
N ALA A 689 -29.13 -4.02 -19.37
CA ALA A 689 -29.76 -5.33 -19.20
C ALA A 689 -30.13 -5.67 -17.76
N LYS A 690 -29.52 -5.02 -16.77
CA LYS A 690 -29.62 -5.41 -15.36
C LYS A 690 -30.18 -4.32 -14.46
N THR A 691 -29.69 -3.09 -14.61
CA THR A 691 -29.99 -1.98 -13.71
C THR A 691 -30.62 -0.80 -14.46
N GLU A 692 -31.50 -0.08 -13.78
CA GLU A 692 -32.13 1.12 -14.34
C GLU A 692 -31.16 2.31 -14.42
N TYR A 693 -30.27 2.44 -13.43
CA TYR A 693 -29.24 3.47 -13.36
C TYR A 693 -27.84 2.87 -13.37
N TYR A 694 -26.91 3.60 -13.98
CA TYR A 694 -25.48 3.32 -13.93
C TYR A 694 -24.69 4.55 -13.48
N ILE A 695 -23.48 4.28 -13.01
CA ILE A 695 -22.52 5.25 -12.49
C ILE A 695 -21.20 4.96 -13.18
N HIS A 696 -20.54 5.99 -13.73
CA HIS A 696 -19.20 5.84 -14.28
C HIS A 696 -18.21 6.62 -13.42
N VAL A 697 -17.28 5.89 -12.81
CA VAL A 697 -16.34 6.42 -11.82
C VAL A 697 -14.98 5.73 -11.92
N ASP A 698 -13.96 6.42 -11.44
CA ASP A 698 -12.62 5.88 -11.20
C ASP A 698 -12.57 5.30 -9.76
N VAL A 699 -11.57 4.46 -9.44
CA VAL A 699 -11.46 3.78 -8.11
C VAL A 699 -11.29 4.79 -6.96
N ASP A 700 -10.71 5.95 -7.26
CA ASP A 700 -10.49 7.06 -6.35
C ASP A 700 -11.68 8.05 -6.30
N GLU A 701 -12.83 7.70 -6.89
CA GLU A 701 -14.02 8.53 -6.94
C GLU A 701 -15.20 7.90 -6.17
N LEU A 702 -15.55 8.48 -5.01
CA LEU A 702 -16.61 7.97 -4.12
C LEU A 702 -17.80 8.92 -4.04
N ILE A 703 -18.97 8.51 -4.53
CA ILE A 703 -20.21 9.30 -4.45
C ILE A 703 -20.83 9.19 -3.05
N ILE A 704 -21.17 10.33 -2.45
CA ILE A 704 -21.71 10.42 -1.09
C ILE A 704 -23.08 11.14 -1.10
N PRO A 705 -24.18 10.40 -0.94
CA PRO A 705 -25.49 10.97 -0.61
C PRO A 705 -25.48 11.56 0.81
N ARG A 706 -26.04 12.76 0.99
CA ARG A 706 -26.09 13.44 2.30
C ARG A 706 -27.41 13.35 3.03
N LYS A 707 -28.52 13.25 2.31
CA LYS A 707 -29.89 13.25 2.88
C LYS A 707 -30.62 11.93 2.70
N HIS A 708 -29.97 10.95 2.11
CA HIS A 708 -30.54 9.66 1.73
C HIS A 708 -29.55 8.56 2.06
N SER A 709 -30.04 7.39 2.46
CA SER A 709 -29.19 6.26 2.83
C SER A 709 -28.54 5.58 1.62
N THR A 710 -29.15 5.65 0.45
CA THR A 710 -28.64 5.02 -0.79
C THR A 710 -28.79 5.94 -2.00
N ILE A 711 -28.02 5.65 -3.04
CA ILE A 711 -28.10 6.35 -4.34
C ILE A 711 -29.48 6.10 -4.99
N GLY A 712 -30.03 4.89 -4.87
CA GLY A 712 -31.34 4.55 -5.43
C GLY A 712 -32.47 5.43 -4.88
N ILE A 713 -32.51 5.64 -3.56
CA ILE A 713 -33.51 6.51 -2.91
C ILE A 713 -33.31 7.97 -3.34
N LEU A 714 -32.06 8.41 -3.48
CA LEU A 714 -31.73 9.76 -3.96
C LEU A 714 -32.31 10.00 -5.36
N VAL A 715 -32.00 9.13 -6.34
CA VAL A 715 -32.43 9.34 -7.73
C VAL A 715 -33.94 9.20 -7.89
N GLU A 716 -34.58 8.29 -7.15
CA GLU A 716 -36.04 8.15 -7.14
C GLU A 716 -36.74 9.41 -6.63
N LYS A 717 -36.26 10.00 -5.54
CA LYS A 717 -36.81 11.26 -5.01
C LYS A 717 -36.58 12.43 -5.95
N MET A 718 -35.47 12.44 -6.69
CA MET A 718 -35.20 13.46 -7.71
C MET A 718 -36.11 13.28 -8.93
N GLU A 719 -36.31 12.05 -9.40
CA GLU A 719 -37.20 11.74 -10.53
C GLU A 719 -38.63 12.18 -10.25
N ARG A 720 -39.17 11.90 -9.06
CA ARG A 720 -40.51 12.35 -8.65
C ARG A 720 -40.70 13.86 -8.68
N LYS A 721 -39.61 14.64 -8.50
CA LYS A 721 -39.66 16.11 -8.48
C LYS A 721 -39.35 16.75 -9.83
N ARG A 722 -38.74 16.01 -10.77
CA ARG A 722 -38.24 16.54 -12.04
C ARG A 722 -38.65 15.62 -13.19
N HIS A 723 -39.73 15.98 -13.87
CA HIS A 723 -40.12 15.31 -15.11
C HIS A 723 -38.99 15.37 -16.14
N GLY A 724 -38.73 14.23 -16.81
CA GLY A 724 -37.66 14.13 -17.81
C GLY A 724 -36.25 14.02 -17.24
N LEU A 725 -36.08 13.58 -15.98
CA LEU A 725 -34.76 13.32 -15.42
C LEU A 725 -34.06 12.15 -16.15
N GLY A 726 -33.01 12.46 -16.92
CA GLY A 726 -32.18 11.47 -17.60
C GLY A 726 -30.89 11.14 -16.85
N SER A 727 -30.27 12.14 -16.24
CA SER A 727 -29.06 11.96 -15.40
C SER A 727 -28.94 13.07 -14.36
N VAL A 728 -28.23 12.77 -13.28
CA VAL A 728 -27.89 13.69 -12.20
C VAL A 728 -26.41 14.02 -12.29
N LEU A 729 -26.08 15.30 -12.49
CA LEU A 729 -24.70 15.79 -12.45
C LEU A 729 -24.29 16.08 -11.00
N ILE A 730 -23.16 15.53 -10.59
CA ILE A 730 -22.72 15.54 -9.19
C ILE A 730 -21.55 16.52 -9.02
N PRO A 731 -21.65 17.48 -8.08
CA PRO A 731 -20.53 18.34 -7.74
C PRO A 731 -19.40 17.51 -7.14
N ALA A 732 -18.16 17.81 -7.54
CA ALA A 732 -16.98 17.11 -7.09
C ALA A 732 -16.26 17.88 -5.99
N ARG A 733 -15.73 17.13 -5.04
CA ARG A 733 -14.86 17.59 -3.96
C ARG A 733 -13.55 16.84 -4.05
N TYR A 734 -12.46 17.57 -4.17
CA TYR A 734 -11.15 16.99 -4.45
C TYR A 734 -10.31 16.98 -3.19
N PHE A 735 -9.91 15.80 -2.76
CA PHE A 735 -9.06 15.57 -1.58
C PHE A 735 -7.62 15.35 -2.02
N CYS A 736 -6.74 16.08 -1.36
CA CYS A 736 -5.31 15.99 -1.54
C CYS A 736 -4.72 14.84 -0.73
N VAL A 737 -4.09 13.88 -1.40
CA VAL A 737 -3.54 12.68 -0.76
C VAL A 737 -2.13 12.85 -0.21
N GLU A 738 -1.45 13.94 -0.56
CA GLU A 738 -0.11 14.27 -0.07
C GLU A 738 -0.10 15.09 1.22
N TYR A 739 -1.26 15.61 1.64
CA TYR A 739 -1.36 16.35 2.90
C TYR A 739 -1.62 15.43 4.08
N PRO A 740 -1.24 15.88 5.29
CA PRO A 740 -1.28 15.01 6.46
C PRO A 740 -2.66 14.44 6.77
N LEU A 741 -2.67 13.17 7.15
CA LEU A 741 -3.90 12.48 7.57
C LEU A 741 -4.45 13.04 8.87
N ASN A 742 -5.77 13.10 8.96
CA ASN A 742 -6.47 13.47 10.18
C ASN A 742 -6.64 12.24 11.07
N MET A 743 -5.69 12.06 11.99
CA MET A 743 -5.65 10.94 12.94
C MET A 743 -6.84 10.91 13.91
N ARG A 744 -7.69 11.95 13.98
CA ARG A 744 -8.94 11.89 14.77
C ARG A 744 -9.88 10.79 14.31
N TYR A 745 -9.93 10.55 13.00
CA TYR A 745 -10.79 9.51 12.43
C TYR A 745 -10.13 8.14 12.43
N PHE A 746 -8.91 8.06 12.95
CA PHE A 746 -8.22 6.80 13.18
C PHE A 746 -8.73 6.16 14.47
N ASP A 747 -9.09 4.89 14.39
CA ASP A 747 -9.55 4.08 15.49
C ASP A 747 -8.75 2.76 15.44
N VAL A 748 -8.07 2.44 16.54
CA VAL A 748 -7.22 1.24 16.64
C VAL A 748 -8.07 -0.03 16.72
N ASP A 749 -9.27 0.08 17.30
CA ASP A 749 -10.21 -1.03 17.45
C ASP A 749 -11.05 -1.24 16.17
N ARG A 750 -11.12 -0.21 15.32
CA ARG A 750 -11.83 -0.24 14.03
C ARG A 750 -11.03 0.47 12.95
N LEU A 751 -10.38 -0.29 12.08
CA LEU A 751 -9.65 0.27 10.93
C LEU A 751 -10.61 1.16 10.10
N PRO A 752 -10.42 2.50 10.08
CA PRO A 752 -11.29 3.37 9.30
C PRO A 752 -11.03 3.18 7.81
N LEU A 753 -12.06 3.46 7.01
CA LEU A 753 -11.92 3.71 5.57
C LEU A 753 -10.79 4.75 5.35
N GLN A 754 -9.76 4.40 4.58
CA GLN A 754 -8.57 5.24 4.40
C GLN A 754 -8.98 6.62 3.85
N THR A 755 -10.02 6.65 3.02
CA THR A 755 -10.57 7.88 2.45
C THR A 755 -11.15 8.86 3.46
N ARG A 756 -11.50 8.41 4.68
CA ARG A 756 -11.98 9.29 5.78
C ARG A 756 -10.86 10.06 6.48
N LEU A 757 -9.62 9.60 6.33
CA LEU A 757 -8.47 10.23 6.97
C LEU A 757 -8.03 11.51 6.22
N PHE A 758 -8.35 11.64 4.94
CA PHE A 758 -8.06 12.86 4.17
C PHE A 758 -9.08 13.96 4.50
N THR A 759 -8.60 15.13 4.93
CA THR A 759 -9.48 16.28 5.23
C THR A 759 -9.15 17.55 4.47
N TYR A 760 -7.96 17.63 3.87
CA TYR A 760 -7.59 18.74 2.99
C TYR A 760 -8.27 18.56 1.64
N HIS A 761 -9.12 19.51 1.28
CA HIS A 761 -9.87 19.43 0.05
C HIS A 761 -10.14 20.81 -0.54
N PHE A 762 -10.39 20.84 -1.85
CA PHE A 762 -10.88 22.04 -2.51
C PHE A 762 -12.38 22.22 -2.28
N GLU A 763 -12.83 23.47 -2.39
CA GLU A 763 -14.25 23.78 -2.47
C GLU A 763 -14.97 22.95 -3.55
N GLU A 764 -16.27 22.73 -3.35
CA GLU A 764 -17.09 21.91 -4.22
C GLU A 764 -17.22 22.54 -5.60
N MET A 765 -16.76 21.84 -6.64
CA MET A 765 -16.79 22.30 -8.01
C MET A 765 -17.86 21.58 -8.81
N LEU A 766 -18.63 22.33 -9.59
CA LEU A 766 -19.60 21.79 -10.54
C LEU A 766 -19.21 22.26 -11.95
N GLY A 767 -18.91 21.34 -12.85
CA GLY A 767 -18.51 21.70 -14.22
C GLY A 767 -18.13 20.51 -15.09
N VAL A 768 -18.08 20.74 -16.41
CA VAL A 768 -17.90 19.71 -17.44
C VAL A 768 -16.57 18.96 -17.33
N GLY A 769 -15.53 19.57 -16.75
CA GLY A 769 -14.22 18.93 -16.54
C GLY A 769 -14.00 18.30 -15.16
N PHE A 770 -14.96 18.47 -14.24
CA PHE A 770 -14.76 18.15 -12.83
C PHE A 770 -15.79 17.18 -12.27
N SER A 771 -16.99 17.19 -12.83
CA SER A 771 -18.11 16.42 -12.32
C SER A 771 -18.13 14.98 -12.84
N LYS A 772 -18.89 14.15 -12.14
CA LYS A 772 -19.36 12.84 -12.61
C LYS A 772 -20.88 12.80 -12.48
N TYR A 773 -21.50 11.70 -12.91
CA TYR A 773 -22.95 11.60 -12.97
C TYR A 773 -23.49 10.23 -12.55
N ILE A 774 -24.75 10.23 -12.10
CA ILE A 774 -25.60 9.03 -12.08
C ILE A 774 -26.57 9.15 -13.24
N ALA A 775 -26.60 8.19 -14.15
CA ALA A 775 -27.43 8.27 -15.36
C ALA A 775 -28.39 7.09 -15.46
N ARG A 776 -29.61 7.38 -15.93
CA ARG A 776 -30.60 6.35 -16.24
C ARG A 776 -30.20 5.71 -17.56
N SER A 777 -29.78 4.45 -17.52
CA SER A 777 -29.11 3.72 -18.60
C SER A 777 -29.85 3.88 -19.94
N ARG A 778 -31.18 3.71 -19.95
CA ARG A 778 -32.01 3.75 -21.17
C ARG A 778 -32.25 5.15 -21.73
N THR A 779 -31.93 6.23 -21.02
CA THR A 779 -32.16 7.61 -21.48
C THR A 779 -30.98 8.21 -22.23
N VAL A 780 -29.82 7.55 -22.17
CA VAL A 780 -28.57 8.00 -22.78
C VAL A 780 -28.54 7.64 -24.28
N SER A 781 -28.19 8.64 -25.09
CA SER A 781 -27.91 8.48 -26.52
C SER A 781 -26.42 8.48 -26.80
N GLU A 782 -25.70 9.42 -26.19
CA GLU A 782 -24.24 9.48 -26.21
C GLU A 782 -23.72 9.81 -24.80
N PRO A 783 -23.03 8.87 -24.13
CA PRO A 783 -22.33 9.14 -22.88
C PRO A 783 -21.09 10.00 -23.12
N GLY A 784 -20.57 10.56 -22.03
CA GLY A 784 -19.22 11.09 -21.94
C GLY A 784 -18.61 10.71 -20.60
N VAL A 785 -17.32 10.99 -20.41
CA VAL A 785 -16.57 10.61 -19.20
C VAL A 785 -17.09 11.37 -17.97
N HIS A 786 -17.24 12.69 -18.08
CA HIS A 786 -17.64 13.58 -16.98
C HIS A 786 -19.11 14.02 -17.04
N ILE A 787 -19.69 14.02 -18.24
CA ILE A 787 -21.10 14.37 -18.48
C ILE A 787 -21.70 13.45 -19.54
N ILE A 788 -23.01 13.23 -19.48
CA ILE A 788 -23.78 12.74 -20.62
C ILE A 788 -23.83 13.83 -21.69
N ARG A 789 -23.34 13.52 -22.90
CA ARG A 789 -23.34 14.46 -24.02
C ARG A 789 -24.74 14.63 -24.61
N ILE A 790 -25.43 13.52 -24.87
CA ILE A 790 -26.74 13.52 -25.54
C ILE A 790 -27.69 12.56 -24.84
N HIS A 791 -28.83 13.08 -24.41
CA HIS A 791 -29.98 12.31 -23.94
C HIS A 791 -30.98 12.05 -25.07
N ARG A 792 -31.91 11.12 -24.85
CA ARG A 792 -33.09 10.98 -25.71
C ARG A 792 -34.01 12.19 -25.55
N LYS A 793 -34.80 12.45 -26.61
CA LYS A 793 -35.83 13.51 -26.59
C LYS A 793 -36.74 13.33 -25.36
N GLY A 794 -36.96 14.42 -24.63
CA GLY A 794 -37.74 14.43 -23.39
C GLY A 794 -36.94 14.14 -22.11
N TYR A 795 -35.65 13.81 -22.21
CA TYR A 795 -34.78 13.61 -21.06
C TYR A 795 -33.63 14.62 -21.05
N ARG A 796 -33.22 15.03 -19.85
CA ARG A 796 -32.10 15.97 -19.67
C ARG A 796 -31.26 15.64 -18.45
N MET A 797 -30.07 16.22 -18.42
CA MET A 797 -29.21 16.25 -17.25
C MET A 797 -29.72 17.31 -16.27
N GLU A 798 -29.62 17.01 -14.98
CA GLU A 798 -30.04 17.89 -13.91
C GLU A 798 -28.91 18.01 -12.87
N PRO A 799 -28.41 19.21 -12.56
CA PRO A 799 -27.40 19.37 -11.52
C PRO A 799 -27.98 19.11 -10.14
N ALA A 800 -27.24 18.37 -9.33
CA ALA A 800 -27.53 18.16 -7.92
C ALA A 800 -26.95 19.29 -7.07
N LYS A 801 -27.66 19.68 -6.00
CA LYS A 801 -27.08 20.52 -4.96
C LYS A 801 -26.11 19.69 -4.14
N SER A 802 -24.96 20.24 -3.75
CA SER A 802 -23.98 19.54 -2.92
C SER A 802 -24.51 19.14 -1.54
N SER A 803 -25.50 19.88 -1.03
CA SER A 803 -26.26 19.50 0.17
C SER A 803 -27.08 18.20 0.03
N LEU A 804 -27.25 17.68 -1.18
CA LEU A 804 -27.95 16.42 -1.46
C LEU A 804 -26.96 15.29 -1.77
N VAL A 805 -25.97 15.55 -2.62
CA VAL A 805 -24.97 14.58 -3.07
C VAL A 805 -23.74 15.31 -3.60
N PHE A 806 -22.56 14.73 -3.37
CA PHE A 806 -21.29 15.14 -3.95
C PHE A 806 -20.43 13.90 -4.22
N ILE A 807 -19.37 14.06 -4.99
CA ILE A 807 -18.39 13.00 -5.24
C ILE A 807 -17.04 13.41 -4.69
N ASN A 808 -16.41 12.53 -3.90
CA ASN A 808 -15.05 12.72 -3.43
C ASN A 808 -14.07 12.15 -4.43
N HIS A 809 -13.05 12.91 -4.79
CA HIS A 809 -11.98 12.47 -5.67
C HIS A 809 -10.63 12.59 -4.95
N TYR A 810 -9.90 11.49 -4.81
CA TYR A 810 -8.68 11.40 -4.00
C TYR A 810 -7.43 11.33 -4.89
N ARG A 811 -6.76 12.47 -5.12
CA ARG A 811 -5.51 12.55 -5.92
C ARG A 811 -4.50 13.54 -5.34
N ARG A 812 -3.35 13.65 -6.00
CA ARG A 812 -2.38 14.72 -5.67
C ARG A 812 -2.98 16.08 -6.02
N CYS A 813 -2.77 17.07 -5.15
CA CYS A 813 -3.24 18.44 -5.35
C CYS A 813 -2.85 19.03 -6.70
N CYS A 814 -1.64 18.74 -7.16
CA CYS A 814 -1.12 19.30 -8.40
C CYS A 814 -1.73 18.64 -9.66
N GLU A 815 -2.45 17.52 -9.52
CA GLU A 815 -3.17 16.84 -10.62
C GLU A 815 -4.56 17.45 -10.87
N PHE A 816 -4.98 18.46 -10.10
CA PHE A 816 -6.29 19.08 -10.25
C PHE A 816 -6.32 20.16 -11.34
N PRO A 817 -7.42 20.31 -12.08
CA PRO A 817 -7.47 21.26 -13.19
C PRO A 817 -7.39 22.72 -12.69
N ARG A 818 -6.66 23.54 -13.46
CA ARG A 818 -6.24 24.91 -13.12
C ARG A 818 -7.40 25.86 -12.79
N GLY A 819 -7.21 26.70 -11.78
CA GLY A 819 -7.98 27.93 -11.55
C GLY A 819 -8.45 28.09 -10.11
N SER A 820 -8.05 29.18 -9.45
CA SER A 820 -8.63 29.80 -8.25
C SER A 820 -9.13 28.93 -7.09
N ALA A 821 -8.82 27.64 -7.04
CA ALA A 821 -9.39 26.75 -6.07
C ALA A 821 -8.70 26.97 -4.72
N VAL A 822 -9.51 27.23 -3.69
CA VAL A 822 -9.03 27.40 -2.32
C VAL A 822 -8.97 26.02 -1.69
N LEU A 823 -7.77 25.62 -1.29
CA LEU A 823 -7.56 24.46 -0.43
C LEU A 823 -8.13 24.82 0.95
N VAL A 824 -9.15 24.08 1.37
CA VAL A 824 -9.82 24.25 2.65
C VAL A 824 -9.47 23.06 3.55
N ASN A 825 -9.14 23.34 4.80
CA ASN A 825 -9.17 22.34 5.87
C ASN A 825 -9.73 22.98 7.14
N LYS A 826 -10.60 22.24 7.83
CA LYS A 826 -11.13 22.64 9.13
C LYS A 826 -10.54 21.70 10.19
N LEU A 827 -9.47 22.14 10.83
CA LEU A 827 -8.84 21.42 11.92
C LEU A 827 -9.62 21.71 13.21
N ASP A 828 -10.08 20.69 13.92
CA ASP A 828 -10.66 20.85 15.26
C ASP A 828 -9.50 20.87 16.28
N LEU A 829 -9.30 22.00 16.94
CA LEU A 829 -8.15 22.19 17.81
C LEU A 829 -8.35 21.65 19.23
N ARG A 830 -9.57 21.24 19.59
CA ARG A 830 -9.91 20.83 20.96
C ARG A 830 -9.11 19.63 21.48
N ASN A 831 -8.55 18.83 20.56
CA ASN A 831 -7.77 17.63 20.90
C ASN A 831 -6.25 17.84 20.77
N PHE A 832 -5.81 19.05 20.40
CA PHE A 832 -4.39 19.40 20.41
C PHE A 832 -4.00 19.90 21.79
N VAL A 833 -3.16 19.12 22.47
CA VAL A 833 -2.64 19.46 23.81
C VAL A 833 -1.94 20.83 23.76
N GLY A 834 -2.32 21.75 24.65
CA GLY A 834 -1.76 23.10 24.73
C GLY A 834 -2.51 24.19 23.92
N VAL A 835 -3.62 23.86 23.24
CA VAL A 835 -4.51 24.87 22.66
C VAL A 835 -5.47 25.41 23.74
N PRO A 836 -5.54 26.73 23.97
CA PRO A 836 -6.49 27.33 24.90
C PRO A 836 -7.95 26.95 24.57
N HIS A 837 -8.78 26.64 25.58
CA HIS A 837 -10.16 26.14 25.43
C HIS A 837 -11.12 27.05 24.64
N ASN A 838 -10.71 28.29 24.38
CA ASN A 838 -11.41 29.28 23.57
C ASN A 838 -11.15 29.15 22.06
N TYR A 839 -10.26 28.26 21.60
CA TYR A 839 -10.05 27.97 20.18
C TYR A 839 -10.63 26.60 19.80
N TYR A 840 -11.69 26.61 19.01
CA TYR A 840 -12.42 25.40 18.64
C TYR A 840 -11.99 24.81 17.31
N PHE A 841 -11.67 25.67 16.33
CA PHE A 841 -11.29 25.25 14.99
C PHE A 841 -10.24 26.19 14.38
N VAL A 842 -9.40 25.67 13.49
CA VAL A 842 -8.64 26.48 12.53
C VAL A 842 -9.10 26.11 11.14
N GLU A 843 -9.57 27.11 10.41
CA GLU A 843 -9.87 26.98 8.99
C GLU A 843 -8.67 27.49 8.19
N ILE A 844 -8.02 26.58 7.47
CA ILE A 844 -6.90 26.89 6.60
C ILE A 844 -7.47 27.03 5.19
N ALA A 845 -7.33 28.21 4.61
CA ALA A 845 -7.71 28.51 3.24
C ALA A 845 -6.46 28.94 2.48
N ALA A 846 -5.89 28.08 1.64
CA ALA A 846 -4.69 28.38 0.86
C ALA A 846 -5.00 28.34 -0.65
N ARG A 847 -4.48 29.31 -1.41
CA ARG A 847 -4.52 29.26 -2.87
C ARG A 847 -3.29 28.49 -3.35
N ILE A 848 -3.47 27.44 -4.15
CA ILE A 848 -2.35 26.68 -4.69
C ILE A 848 -2.01 27.22 -6.08
N GLU A 849 -0.78 27.69 -6.27
CA GLU A 849 -0.20 28.01 -7.58
C GLU A 849 0.52 26.77 -8.14
N ASN A 850 0.34 26.50 -9.44
CA ASN A 850 0.67 25.23 -10.07
C ASN A 850 2.18 25.04 -10.27
N ASP A 851 2.78 24.02 -9.66
CA ASP A 851 3.69 23.11 -10.38
C ASP A 851 3.89 21.81 -9.58
N CYS A 852 3.80 20.66 -10.25
CA CYS A 852 4.09 19.36 -9.61
C CYS A 852 5.58 19.18 -9.28
N ASP A 853 6.43 20.11 -9.73
CA ASP A 853 7.87 20.14 -9.53
C ASP A 853 8.35 21.32 -8.65
N ASP A 854 7.51 22.30 -8.29
CA ASP A 854 7.89 23.39 -7.38
C ASP A 854 6.73 24.05 -6.59
N LYS A 855 7.01 24.29 -5.29
CA LYS A 855 6.40 25.19 -4.29
C LYS A 855 4.95 25.69 -4.49
N ALA A 856 4.00 25.07 -3.79
CA ALA A 856 2.73 25.71 -3.45
C ALA A 856 2.97 26.91 -2.51
N SER A 857 2.45 28.10 -2.82
CA SER A 857 2.58 29.33 -2.02
C SER A 857 1.33 29.58 -1.14
N ILE A 858 1.43 29.50 0.20
CA ILE A 858 0.30 29.86 1.09
C ILE A 858 0.15 31.38 1.10
N THR A 859 -0.89 31.91 0.45
CA THR A 859 -1.13 33.35 0.32
C THR A 859 -1.86 33.97 1.52
N ARG A 860 -2.56 33.18 2.36
CA ARG A 860 -3.30 33.71 3.53
C ARG A 860 -3.60 32.62 4.57
N ILE A 861 -3.47 32.94 5.85
CA ILE A 861 -4.02 32.15 6.98
C ILE A 861 -4.99 33.07 7.70
N THR A 862 -6.28 32.74 7.69
CA THR A 862 -7.30 33.49 8.43
C THR A 862 -7.58 32.81 9.77
N ARG A 863 -7.44 33.56 10.86
CA ARG A 863 -7.88 33.16 12.21
C ARG A 863 -9.36 33.51 12.32
N ASN A 864 -10.22 32.52 12.56
CA ASN A 864 -11.58 32.74 13.05
C ASN A 864 -11.70 32.13 14.45
#